data_AF-A0A6C2YQK0-F1
#
_entry.id   AF-A0A6C2YQK0-F1
#
_cell.length_a   1.000
_cell.length_b   1.000
_cell.length_c   1.000
_cell.angle_alpha   90.00
_cell.angle_beta   90.00
_cell.angle_gamma   90.00
#
_symmetry.space_group_name_H-M   'P 1'
#
loop_
_entity.id
_entity.type
_entity.pdbx_description
1 polymer ?
#
loop_
_entity_poly.entity_id
_entity_poly.type
_entity_poly.pdbx_seq_one_letter_code
_entity_poly.pdbx_strand_id
1 'polypeptide(L)'
;MLISPWLASLLLAAPPVAPKPKPMPVAQTAPATATAPAKLPPAVPKIATELLPKSGVRVEIADVELPTATSWPTTSPAAVETFTAPAFAFSRIPHRYIDTGVRVDRPNPFLMRVAAKVTLPAGTHRFVLRGRGAARLWIDGALVLETPFPPSVGDGSDGRDPSKKEYLDLGPDFRYAPPGNREKWTSFRTTGSHLVILETIVGGKMGKTNHHRPDLGETVVAVSLAGTQQFTLLGSSPAIPYTDAGWNRFAEQETEWLVQEEANRRKAAFATHSEEWNARRDHARNWLASTPEVAIPTLPEGYPAQNAVDHFIAEKIADAKQRIQPNGKIRYGRDIQPILAAKCFSCHQGNQAKADLRLDRPSDSIVPGKPAESELLIRVHASGDERMPPQGEPLSAREQQLLKDWIAEGAAYQDPPGAITARSDDLTFLRRLALDTVGVPPTLAEIEQFQRDPEAQRREQWINRYLNDPRHADHWMGYWQDLLAENPNILNPTLNNTGPFRWWIYESMRDHKPLDVMVTELIRMRGSVRDGGPAGFSVASSNDVPMAEKGVILAGAFLGTNMRCARCHDSPANSSTQKQLFQIAAMLQEKPIVVPKTSSVPQDKLHTGRKALIRVTLKPGTKVDPAWPFDATKAAPSRSASTRDQLAAAITAPENTRFAEVMVNRIWKRLMGRGIVEPVDDWERGSPSHPELLRYLAREFVRSGYDLRTIERLILRSHAYQRAADANRTEVDAYFSAPIHRRLTAEQIVDSLFATTGKSMGVGEINLDVDGGRDWGNSISLGVPRRSWEFASTSNERDRPSLSLPRVQAVVDVLSMFGWRAFRPDPTSERDVAPEVLQPAILSNGTVAVWVTRLSDDHGITQLALDARSPEALVDALMLRILTRPPTAEERASMVGHLQTGFAQRVLPPAPAPATVRQPPRYVSWSNHLTEEANRIKAELEIQARRGDPPSARLESEWRQRLEDVLWAILNSPEMVFTP
;
A
#
# COMPACT_ATOMS: atom_id res chain seq x y z
N MET A 1 17.70 44.18 -18.14
CA MET A 1 18.17 45.20 -19.10
C MET A 1 17.78 44.74 -20.50
N LEU A 2 17.13 45.63 -21.25
CA LEU A 2 16.78 45.59 -22.69
C LEU A 2 15.62 44.70 -23.17
N ILE A 3 14.53 45.43 -23.43
CA ILE A 3 13.30 45.14 -24.16
C ILE A 3 13.55 45.37 -25.66
N SER A 4 12.90 44.61 -26.54
CA SER A 4 12.42 45.14 -27.84
C SER A 4 11.38 44.24 -28.53
N PRO A 5 10.55 44.82 -29.42
CA PRO A 5 9.09 44.62 -29.41
C PRO A 5 8.53 44.18 -30.75
N TRP A 6 7.57 43.26 -30.75
CA TRP A 6 6.63 43.11 -31.87
C TRP A 6 5.25 42.80 -31.33
N LEU A 7 4.24 43.46 -31.91
CA LEU A 7 2.80 43.33 -31.70
C LEU A 7 2.15 44.29 -30.69
N ALA A 8 2.25 45.58 -31.00
CA ALA A 8 1.16 46.53 -30.80
C ALA A 8 0.69 47.00 -32.18
N SER A 9 -0.47 46.52 -32.65
CA SER A 9 -1.38 47.17 -33.62
C SER A 9 -2.42 46.17 -34.14
N LEU A 10 -3.59 46.15 -33.49
CA LEU A 10 -4.91 45.92 -34.12
C LEU A 10 -5.98 45.97 -33.01
N LEU A 11 -6.20 47.17 -32.50
CA LEU A 11 -7.40 47.54 -31.76
C LEU A 11 -8.01 48.71 -32.53
N LEU A 12 -9.15 48.49 -33.19
CA LEU A 12 -10.19 49.50 -33.37
C LEU A 12 -11.51 48.85 -33.85
N ALA A 13 -12.54 49.10 -33.04
CA ALA A 13 -13.96 49.26 -33.37
C ALA A 13 -14.84 48.04 -33.74
N ALA A 14 -15.66 47.60 -32.79
CA ALA A 14 -17.04 47.16 -33.01
C ALA A 14 -17.96 47.71 -31.89
N PRO A 15 -19.23 48.10 -32.18
CA PRO A 15 -20.05 48.96 -31.32
C PRO A 15 -20.81 48.18 -30.22
N PRO A 16 -21.34 48.87 -29.19
CA PRO A 16 -21.98 48.24 -28.04
C PRO A 16 -23.35 47.65 -28.39
N VAL A 17 -23.56 46.37 -28.04
CA VAL A 17 -24.87 45.71 -28.11
C VAL A 17 -25.69 46.11 -26.88
N ALA A 18 -26.82 46.77 -27.12
CA ALA A 18 -27.78 47.17 -26.10
C ALA A 18 -28.38 45.96 -25.34
N PRO A 19 -28.71 46.09 -24.05
CA PRO A 19 -29.33 45.01 -23.28
C PRO A 19 -30.77 44.76 -23.76
N LYS A 20 -31.10 43.49 -24.04
CA LYS A 20 -32.48 43.07 -24.36
C LYS A 20 -33.40 43.34 -23.15
N PRO A 21 -34.61 43.87 -23.35
CA PRO A 21 -35.57 44.09 -22.28
C PRO A 21 -36.06 42.77 -21.69
N LYS A 22 -36.17 42.71 -20.36
CA LYS A 22 -36.86 41.64 -19.63
C LYS A 22 -38.32 41.57 -20.10
N PRO A 23 -38.87 40.38 -20.41
CA PRO A 23 -40.30 40.27 -20.66
C PRO A 23 -41.08 40.52 -19.37
N MET A 24 -42.11 41.37 -19.46
CA MET A 24 -43.11 41.59 -18.41
C MET A 24 -43.93 40.32 -18.16
N PRO A 25 -44.49 40.13 -16.95
CA PRO A 25 -45.20 38.91 -16.59
C PRO A 25 -46.52 38.82 -17.37
N VAL A 26 -46.64 37.79 -18.19
CA VAL A 26 -47.94 37.35 -18.73
C VAL A 26 -48.68 36.67 -17.58
N ALA A 27 -49.86 37.18 -17.24
CA ALA A 27 -50.78 36.52 -16.32
C ALA A 27 -51.13 35.12 -16.87
N GLN A 28 -50.51 34.08 -16.33
CA GLN A 28 -50.91 32.71 -16.57
C GLN A 28 -52.19 32.45 -15.78
N THR A 29 -53.26 32.20 -16.51
CA THR A 29 -54.45 31.52 -16.01
C THR A 29 -54.02 30.21 -15.35
N ALA A 30 -54.56 29.94 -14.16
CA ALA A 30 -54.26 28.75 -13.37
C ALA A 30 -54.47 27.47 -14.21
N PRO A 31 -53.46 26.60 -14.35
CA PRO A 31 -53.71 25.28 -14.89
C PRO A 31 -54.51 24.48 -13.87
N ALA A 32 -55.52 23.77 -14.36
CA ALA A 32 -56.33 22.85 -13.58
C ALA A 32 -55.42 21.93 -12.75
N THR A 33 -55.75 21.80 -11.46
CA THR A 33 -55.16 20.87 -10.50
C THR A 33 -55.25 19.45 -11.04
N ALA A 34 -54.23 19.00 -11.76
CA ALA A 34 -53.97 17.58 -11.95
C ALA A 34 -53.65 17.02 -10.56
N THR A 35 -54.62 16.37 -9.94
CA THR A 35 -54.43 15.58 -8.73
C THR A 35 -53.27 14.63 -8.96
N ALA A 36 -52.17 14.84 -8.23
CA ALA A 36 -51.06 13.91 -8.18
C ALA A 36 -51.63 12.52 -7.85
N PRO A 37 -51.20 11.44 -8.55
CA PRO A 37 -51.67 10.10 -8.25
C PRO A 37 -51.41 9.80 -6.77
N ALA A 38 -52.40 9.23 -6.08
CA ALA A 38 -52.31 8.88 -4.68
C ALA A 38 -51.05 8.02 -4.46
N LYS A 39 -50.12 8.49 -3.60
CA LYS A 39 -48.95 7.70 -3.21
C LYS A 39 -49.45 6.41 -2.58
N LEU A 40 -49.11 5.26 -3.18
CA LEU A 40 -49.32 3.96 -2.57
C LEU A 40 -48.69 3.94 -1.17
N PRO A 41 -49.34 3.30 -0.17
CA PRO A 41 -48.77 3.20 1.15
C PRO A 41 -47.40 2.49 1.08
N PRO A 42 -46.42 2.91 1.90
CA PRO A 42 -45.13 2.25 1.99
C PRO A 42 -45.29 0.73 2.21
N ALA A 43 -44.61 -0.08 1.39
CA ALA A 43 -44.60 -1.53 1.58
C ALA A 43 -43.99 -1.87 2.95
N VAL A 44 -44.74 -2.59 3.78
CA VAL A 44 -44.26 -3.02 5.10
C VAL A 44 -43.14 -4.05 4.90
N PRO A 45 -41.98 -3.90 5.55
CA PRO A 45 -40.87 -4.84 5.42
C PRO A 45 -41.27 -6.22 5.94
N LYS A 46 -40.97 -7.27 5.18
CA LYS A 46 -41.14 -8.66 5.62
C LYS A 46 -39.81 -9.19 6.13
N ILE A 47 -39.80 -9.69 7.36
CA ILE A 47 -38.63 -10.37 7.93
C ILE A 47 -39.05 -11.59 8.77
N ALA A 48 -38.26 -12.65 8.66
CA ALA A 48 -38.41 -13.87 9.46
C ALA A 48 -38.01 -13.59 10.92
N THR A 49 -39.00 -13.27 11.77
CA THR A 49 -38.77 -12.86 13.17
C THR A 49 -38.14 -13.94 14.05
N GLU A 50 -38.27 -15.20 13.65
CA GLU A 50 -37.66 -16.38 14.25
C GLU A 50 -36.14 -16.48 14.01
N LEU A 51 -35.62 -15.78 12.98
CA LEU A 51 -34.20 -15.72 12.65
C LEU A 51 -33.48 -14.51 13.29
N LEU A 52 -34.19 -13.73 14.11
CA LEU A 52 -33.60 -12.58 14.81
C LEU A 52 -32.68 -13.06 15.95
N PRO A 53 -31.48 -12.47 16.08
CA PRO A 53 -30.55 -12.87 17.13
C PRO A 53 -31.07 -12.43 18.51
N LYS A 54 -30.62 -13.13 19.57
CA LYS A 54 -30.93 -12.76 20.96
C LYS A 54 -30.25 -11.46 21.40
N SER A 55 -29.13 -11.11 20.78
CA SER A 55 -28.36 -9.89 21.01
C SER A 55 -27.82 -9.37 19.68
N GLY A 56 -27.67 -8.04 19.56
CA GLY A 56 -27.34 -7.38 18.30
C GLY A 56 -28.52 -7.36 17.32
N VAL A 57 -28.20 -7.25 16.03
CA VAL A 57 -29.19 -7.08 14.96
C VAL A 57 -28.93 -8.07 13.82
N ARG A 58 -30.00 -8.47 13.14
CA ARG A 58 -29.94 -9.16 11.85
C ARG A 58 -29.89 -8.13 10.74
N VAL A 59 -28.98 -8.31 9.78
CA VAL A 59 -28.86 -7.49 8.58
C VAL A 59 -29.18 -8.35 7.35
N GLU A 60 -29.99 -7.82 6.45
CA GLU A 60 -30.37 -8.40 5.17
C GLU A 60 -30.06 -7.40 4.06
N ILE A 61 -29.38 -7.85 3.01
CA ILE A 61 -29.12 -7.06 1.81
C ILE A 61 -29.97 -7.61 0.67
N ALA A 62 -30.67 -6.72 -0.03
CA ALA A 62 -31.37 -7.03 -1.27
C ALA A 62 -30.80 -6.17 -2.40
N ASP A 63 -30.48 -6.80 -3.54
CA ASP A 63 -29.90 -6.13 -4.71
C ASP A 63 -30.61 -6.49 -6.02
N VAL A 64 -31.71 -7.24 -5.94
CA VAL A 64 -32.57 -7.66 -7.07
C VAL A 64 -33.92 -6.95 -6.97
N GLU A 65 -34.58 -6.70 -8.10
CA GLU A 65 -35.92 -6.06 -8.17
C GLU A 65 -36.00 -4.64 -7.56
N LEU A 66 -34.86 -3.94 -7.45
CA LEU A 66 -34.85 -2.57 -6.97
C LEU A 66 -35.19 -1.57 -8.08
N PRO A 67 -35.95 -0.50 -7.75
CA PRO A 67 -36.22 0.56 -8.71
C PRO A 67 -34.92 1.18 -9.23
N THR A 68 -34.85 1.38 -10.54
CA THR A 68 -33.73 2.11 -11.15
C THR A 68 -33.86 3.62 -10.97
N ALA A 69 -35.04 4.13 -10.58
CA ALA A 69 -35.30 5.53 -10.26
C ALA A 69 -35.23 5.77 -8.75
N THR A 70 -35.02 7.03 -8.34
CA THR A 70 -34.97 7.49 -6.95
C THR A 70 -36.31 7.29 -6.22
N SER A 71 -36.59 6.06 -5.80
CA SER A 71 -37.87 5.63 -5.23
C SER A 71 -37.69 4.39 -4.37
N TRP A 72 -38.63 4.19 -3.45
CA TRP A 72 -38.68 2.97 -2.65
C TRP A 72 -39.32 1.83 -3.46
N PRO A 73 -38.88 0.57 -3.25
CA PRO A 73 -39.55 -0.59 -3.81
C PRO A 73 -41.04 -0.64 -3.43
N THR A 74 -41.88 -1.12 -4.35
CA THR A 74 -43.33 -1.27 -4.14
C THR A 74 -43.69 -2.57 -3.41
N THR A 75 -42.75 -3.50 -3.32
CA THR A 75 -42.83 -4.75 -2.54
C THR A 75 -41.60 -4.83 -1.62
N SER A 76 -41.65 -5.69 -0.60
CA SER A 76 -40.48 -5.96 0.25
C SER A 76 -39.54 -6.92 -0.51
N PRO A 77 -38.34 -6.46 -0.96
CA PRO A 77 -37.45 -7.30 -1.75
C PRO A 77 -36.86 -8.43 -0.91
N ALA A 78 -36.59 -9.57 -1.56
CA ALA A 78 -35.95 -10.72 -0.93
C ALA A 78 -34.46 -10.46 -0.67
N ALA A 79 -33.97 -10.96 0.46
CA ALA A 79 -32.56 -10.87 0.82
C ALA A 79 -31.71 -11.83 -0.02
N VAL A 80 -30.60 -11.34 -0.56
CA VAL A 80 -29.56 -12.14 -1.23
C VAL A 80 -28.37 -12.43 -0.32
N GLU A 81 -28.20 -11.64 0.75
CA GLU A 81 -27.12 -11.78 1.70
C GLU A 81 -27.62 -11.42 3.10
N THR A 82 -27.16 -12.14 4.12
CA THR A 82 -27.55 -11.93 5.51
C THR A 82 -26.37 -12.06 6.45
N PHE A 83 -26.29 -11.23 7.48
CA PHE A 83 -25.29 -11.33 8.56
C PHE A 83 -25.82 -10.69 9.84
N THR A 84 -25.05 -10.75 10.94
CA THR A 84 -25.39 -10.09 12.21
C THR A 84 -24.45 -8.94 12.49
N ALA A 85 -24.94 -7.89 13.17
CA ALA A 85 -24.13 -6.74 13.60
C ALA A 85 -24.42 -6.40 15.08
N PRO A 86 -23.51 -5.69 15.78
CA PRO A 86 -23.66 -5.45 17.21
C PRO A 86 -24.78 -4.47 17.59
N ALA A 87 -25.21 -3.60 16.67
CA ALA A 87 -26.22 -2.57 16.92
C ALA A 87 -26.88 -2.08 15.61
N PHE A 88 -27.90 -1.24 15.72
CA PHE A 88 -28.43 -0.46 14.58
C PHE A 88 -27.50 0.72 14.25
N ALA A 89 -26.22 0.43 14.02
CA ALA A 89 -25.19 1.44 13.78
C ALA A 89 -24.17 0.88 12.79
N PHE A 90 -23.85 1.64 11.74
CA PHE A 90 -22.97 1.20 10.66
C PHE A 90 -22.15 2.38 10.12
N SER A 91 -20.82 2.22 10.08
CA SER A 91 -19.94 3.07 9.26
C SER A 91 -19.72 2.49 7.87
N ARG A 92 -19.73 1.15 7.76
CA ARG A 92 -19.71 0.38 6.51
C ARG A 92 -20.31 -1.02 6.76
N ILE A 93 -20.43 -1.81 5.71
CA ILE A 93 -20.83 -3.24 5.79
C ILE A 93 -19.69 -4.13 5.27
N PRO A 94 -19.73 -5.45 5.52
CA PRO A 94 -18.77 -6.37 4.93
C PRO A 94 -18.71 -6.22 3.41
N HIS A 95 -17.51 -6.27 2.84
CA HIS A 95 -17.33 -6.31 1.39
C HIS A 95 -17.94 -7.60 0.78
N ARG A 96 -18.31 -7.51 -0.51
CA ARG A 96 -18.75 -8.67 -1.30
C ARG A 96 -17.55 -9.32 -1.97
N TYR A 97 -17.57 -10.64 -2.09
CA TYR A 97 -16.53 -11.42 -2.74
C TYR A 97 -17.13 -12.29 -3.84
N ILE A 98 -16.38 -12.47 -4.93
CA ILE A 98 -16.66 -13.56 -5.87
C ILE A 98 -16.25 -14.91 -5.28
N ASP A 99 -16.60 -15.96 -5.99
CA ASP A 99 -16.31 -17.36 -5.70
C ASP A 99 -14.83 -17.67 -5.40
N THR A 100 -13.87 -16.89 -5.93
CA THR A 100 -12.44 -17.04 -5.60
C THR A 100 -12.00 -16.27 -4.33
N GLY A 101 -12.92 -15.68 -3.57
CA GLY A 101 -12.58 -14.86 -2.40
C GLY A 101 -11.99 -13.48 -2.74
N VAL A 102 -12.18 -13.02 -3.98
CA VAL A 102 -11.71 -11.72 -4.48
C VAL A 102 -12.81 -10.66 -4.34
N ARG A 103 -12.46 -9.46 -3.88
CA ARG A 103 -13.43 -8.34 -3.73
C ARG A 103 -14.15 -8.02 -5.03
N VAL A 104 -15.45 -7.75 -4.93
CA VAL A 104 -16.30 -7.33 -6.05
C VAL A 104 -17.24 -6.21 -5.63
N ASP A 105 -17.59 -5.36 -6.60
CA ASP A 105 -18.54 -4.28 -6.41
C ASP A 105 -19.92 -4.85 -6.05
N ARG A 106 -20.62 -4.19 -5.11
CA ARG A 106 -22.05 -4.44 -4.91
C ARG A 106 -22.86 -3.76 -6.02
N PRO A 107 -24.00 -4.31 -6.44
CA PRO A 107 -24.91 -3.61 -7.33
C PRO A 107 -25.30 -2.24 -6.77
N ASN A 108 -25.45 -1.26 -7.65
CA ASN A 108 -25.80 0.11 -7.28
C ASN A 108 -27.10 0.51 -8.00
N PRO A 109 -28.23 0.70 -7.29
CA PRO A 109 -28.39 0.67 -5.82
C PRO A 109 -28.51 -0.73 -5.21
N PHE A 110 -28.41 -0.80 -3.87
CA PHE A 110 -28.89 -1.92 -3.05
C PHE A 110 -29.72 -1.43 -1.86
N LEU A 111 -30.58 -2.30 -1.30
CA LEU A 111 -31.36 -2.06 -0.08
C LEU A 111 -30.73 -2.83 1.08
N MET A 112 -30.46 -2.13 2.18
CA MET A 112 -30.08 -2.73 3.45
C MET A 112 -31.26 -2.68 4.42
N ARG A 113 -31.63 -3.84 4.99
CA ARG A 113 -32.64 -3.99 6.03
C ARG A 113 -31.96 -4.51 7.29
N VAL A 114 -32.23 -3.88 8.43
CA VAL A 114 -31.67 -4.24 9.74
C VAL A 114 -32.81 -4.41 10.71
N ALA A 115 -32.81 -5.48 11.50
CA ALA A 115 -33.91 -5.77 12.41
C ALA A 115 -33.46 -6.45 13.70
N ALA A 116 -34.20 -6.19 14.78
CA ALA A 116 -34.07 -6.87 16.06
C ALA A 116 -35.36 -6.72 16.88
N LYS A 117 -35.50 -7.58 17.90
CA LYS A 117 -36.45 -7.35 18.98
C LYS A 117 -35.78 -6.48 20.04
N VAL A 118 -36.35 -5.31 20.32
CA VAL A 118 -35.80 -4.35 21.27
C VAL A 118 -36.78 -4.18 22.42
N THR A 119 -36.31 -4.38 23.65
CA THR A 119 -37.09 -4.15 24.86
C THR A 119 -36.71 -2.82 25.49
N LEU A 120 -37.70 -1.97 25.72
CA LEU A 120 -37.52 -0.65 26.32
C LEU A 120 -38.33 -0.54 27.62
N PRO A 121 -37.86 0.24 28.62
CA PRO A 121 -38.65 0.52 29.81
C PRO A 121 -39.98 1.19 29.48
N ALA A 122 -40.95 1.13 30.40
CA ALA A 122 -42.19 1.88 30.21
C ALA A 122 -41.90 3.40 30.22
N GLY A 123 -42.38 4.11 29.20
CA GLY A 123 -42.18 5.56 29.10
C GLY A 123 -42.24 6.09 27.67
N THR A 124 -41.93 7.38 27.53
CA THR A 124 -41.77 8.05 26.23
C THR A 124 -40.28 8.23 25.94
N HIS A 125 -39.80 7.58 24.89
CA HIS A 125 -38.41 7.62 24.46
C HIS A 125 -38.25 8.46 23.20
N ARG A 126 -37.06 9.03 22.97
CA ARG A 126 -36.76 9.76 21.74
C ARG A 126 -35.89 8.89 20.85
N PHE A 127 -36.26 8.77 19.59
CA PHE A 127 -35.53 8.04 18.57
C PHE A 127 -34.94 9.01 17.54
N VAL A 128 -33.73 8.72 17.09
CA VAL A 128 -33.09 9.39 15.95
C VAL A 128 -32.81 8.34 14.88
N LEU A 129 -33.13 8.70 13.64
CA LEU A 129 -32.75 7.96 12.43
C LEU A 129 -31.80 8.82 11.62
N ARG A 130 -30.62 8.27 11.29
CA ARG A 130 -29.60 8.92 10.47
C ARG A 130 -29.12 7.99 9.35
N GLY A 131 -28.82 8.55 8.18
CA GLY A 131 -28.16 7.82 7.10
C GLY A 131 -27.79 8.71 5.91
N ARG A 132 -26.86 8.23 5.07
CA ARG A 132 -26.56 8.86 3.78
C ARG A 132 -27.57 8.46 2.70
N GLY A 133 -28.12 7.25 2.76
CA GLY A 133 -29.24 6.83 1.91
C GLY A 133 -30.58 7.49 2.30
N ALA A 134 -31.64 7.24 1.53
CA ALA A 134 -33.00 7.35 2.08
C ALA A 134 -33.20 6.22 3.07
N ALA A 135 -33.67 6.52 4.28
CA ALA A 135 -33.84 5.54 5.33
C ALA A 135 -35.24 5.59 5.94
N ARG A 136 -35.74 4.44 6.41
CA ARG A 136 -37.02 4.26 7.09
C ARG A 136 -36.83 3.50 8.40
N LEU A 137 -37.47 3.96 9.46
CA LEU A 137 -37.57 3.27 10.73
C LEU A 137 -39.00 2.79 10.93
N TRP A 138 -39.15 1.49 11.16
CA TRP A 138 -40.42 0.84 11.43
C TRP A 138 -40.41 0.26 12.84
N ILE A 139 -41.52 0.41 13.55
CA ILE A 139 -41.76 -0.22 14.85
C ILE A 139 -43.10 -0.93 14.79
N ASP A 140 -43.09 -2.25 15.01
CA ASP A 140 -44.28 -3.14 14.93
C ASP A 140 -45.09 -2.97 13.62
N GLY A 141 -44.38 -2.78 12.50
CA GLY A 141 -44.99 -2.61 11.17
C GLY A 141 -45.49 -1.20 10.87
N ALA A 142 -45.46 -0.27 11.82
CA ALA A 142 -45.77 1.14 11.59
C ALA A 142 -44.52 1.93 11.17
N LEU A 143 -44.63 2.77 10.13
CA LEU A 143 -43.54 3.67 9.73
C LEU A 143 -43.45 4.86 10.71
N VAL A 144 -42.33 4.95 11.43
CA VAL A 144 -42.11 5.91 12.52
C VAL A 144 -41.24 7.09 12.08
N LEU A 145 -40.19 6.85 11.29
CA LEU A 145 -39.34 7.89 10.71
C LEU A 145 -38.99 7.59 9.26
N GLU A 146 -38.83 8.63 8.44
CA GLU A 146 -38.33 8.53 7.06
C GLU A 146 -37.43 9.72 6.71
N THR A 147 -36.19 9.45 6.30
CA THR A 147 -35.26 10.44 5.74
C THR A 147 -35.38 10.48 4.21
N PRO A 148 -35.21 11.65 3.57
CA PRO A 148 -35.37 11.76 2.12
C PRO A 148 -34.18 11.14 1.37
N PHE A 149 -34.41 10.82 0.09
CA PHE A 149 -33.35 10.47 -0.84
C PHE A 149 -32.30 11.58 -0.97
N PRO A 150 -31.03 11.24 -1.26
CA PRO A 150 -30.01 12.22 -1.55
C PRO A 150 -30.46 13.17 -2.68
N PRO A 151 -30.21 14.47 -2.57
CA PRO A 151 -30.46 15.38 -3.67
C PRO A 151 -29.48 15.12 -4.81
N SER A 152 -29.90 15.34 -6.06
CA SER A 152 -28.97 15.42 -7.19
C SER A 152 -28.17 16.71 -7.05
N VAL A 153 -26.85 16.62 -6.91
CA VAL A 153 -25.96 17.78 -6.79
C VAL A 153 -25.20 17.93 -8.11
N GLY A 154 -25.12 19.15 -8.64
CA GLY A 154 -24.37 19.44 -9.88
C GLY A 154 -22.86 19.26 -9.70
N ASP A 155 -22.11 19.35 -10.80
CA ASP A 155 -20.65 19.20 -10.86
C ASP A 155 -19.87 20.40 -10.26
N GLY A 156 -20.55 21.46 -9.89
CA GLY A 156 -20.06 22.54 -9.03
C GLY A 156 -21.10 23.65 -8.85
N SER A 157 -21.10 24.31 -7.69
CA SER A 157 -21.83 25.55 -7.36
C SER A 157 -23.36 25.48 -7.14
N ASP A 158 -23.85 24.59 -6.27
CA ASP A 158 -25.17 24.85 -5.66
C ASP A 158 -25.12 25.86 -4.49
N GLY A 159 -23.96 26.49 -4.26
CA GLY A 159 -23.82 27.59 -3.29
C GLY A 159 -24.05 27.16 -1.84
N ARG A 160 -23.92 25.86 -1.52
CA ARG A 160 -24.04 25.37 -0.15
C ARG A 160 -22.99 26.04 0.72
N ASP A 161 -23.47 26.66 1.79
CA ASP A 161 -22.63 27.27 2.80
C ASP A 161 -21.82 26.18 3.54
N PRO A 162 -20.48 26.14 3.43
CA PRO A 162 -19.64 25.21 4.20
C PRO A 162 -19.74 25.42 5.72
N SER A 163 -20.35 26.53 6.16
CA SER A 163 -20.68 26.84 7.56
C SER A 163 -22.13 26.52 7.95
N LYS A 164 -22.84 25.68 7.17
CA LYS A 164 -24.24 25.28 7.35
C LYS A 164 -24.71 25.34 8.81
N LYS A 165 -25.75 26.13 9.09
CA LYS A 165 -26.21 26.42 10.47
C LYS A 165 -27.33 25.50 10.98
N GLU A 166 -27.89 24.63 10.14
CA GLU A 166 -29.03 23.76 10.47
C GLU A 166 -28.57 22.32 10.75
N TYR A 167 -28.10 22.09 11.98
CA TYR A 167 -27.85 20.74 12.51
C TYR A 167 -28.89 20.38 13.56
N LEU A 168 -29.24 19.10 13.64
CA LEU A 168 -30.08 18.62 14.73
C LEU A 168 -29.27 18.63 16.03
N ASP A 169 -29.83 19.25 17.07
CA ASP A 169 -29.26 19.29 18.41
C ASP A 169 -30.31 18.80 19.43
N LEU A 170 -30.09 17.62 20.01
CA LEU A 170 -31.04 16.95 20.90
C LEU A 170 -30.56 16.77 22.33
N GLY A 171 -29.40 17.34 22.67
CA GLY A 171 -28.78 17.19 23.98
C GLY A 171 -27.33 17.66 23.99
N PRO A 172 -26.75 17.87 25.18
CA PRO A 172 -25.44 18.51 25.36
C PRO A 172 -24.27 17.74 24.73
N ASP A 173 -24.36 16.42 24.60
CA ASP A 173 -23.31 15.53 24.09
C ASP A 173 -23.69 14.82 22.77
N PHE A 174 -24.84 15.15 22.18
CA PHE A 174 -25.31 14.60 20.91
C PHE A 174 -24.32 14.86 19.76
N ARG A 175 -23.97 13.82 19.01
CA ARG A 175 -23.08 13.93 17.84
C ARG A 175 -23.80 14.59 16.66
N TYR A 176 -23.21 15.63 16.06
CA TYR A 176 -23.75 16.23 14.83
C TYR A 176 -23.60 15.31 13.60
N ALA A 177 -24.49 15.44 12.62
CA ALA A 177 -24.43 14.63 11.40
C ALA A 177 -23.16 14.91 10.57
N PRO A 178 -22.46 13.88 10.09
CA PRO A 178 -21.35 14.06 9.16
C PRO A 178 -21.84 14.52 7.77
N PRO A 179 -20.94 15.01 6.90
CA PRO A 179 -21.30 15.49 5.56
C PRO A 179 -22.08 14.44 4.73
N GLY A 180 -23.10 14.91 4.01
CA GLY A 180 -23.95 14.08 3.16
C GLY A 180 -25.07 13.31 3.88
N ASN A 181 -24.99 13.19 5.21
CA ASN A 181 -25.99 12.47 6.00
C ASN A 181 -27.24 13.32 6.27
N ARG A 182 -28.37 12.63 6.38
CA ARG A 182 -29.68 13.19 6.72
C ARG A 182 -30.18 12.53 7.98
N GLU A 183 -30.91 13.29 8.78
CA GLU A 183 -31.43 12.80 10.05
C GLU A 183 -32.83 13.34 10.35
N LYS A 184 -33.59 12.56 11.12
CA LYS A 184 -34.86 12.95 11.73
C LYS A 184 -34.99 12.30 13.10
N TRP A 185 -35.85 12.86 13.93
CA TRP A 185 -36.15 12.32 15.25
C TRP A 185 -37.65 12.34 15.54
N THR A 186 -38.07 11.51 16.49
CA THR A 186 -39.45 11.49 17.02
C THR A 186 -39.48 10.96 18.44
N SER A 187 -40.63 11.09 19.09
CA SER A 187 -40.92 10.48 20.39
C SER A 187 -41.81 9.24 20.21
N PHE A 188 -41.54 8.17 20.95
CA PHE A 188 -42.28 6.92 20.90
C PHE A 188 -42.58 6.44 22.33
N ARG A 189 -43.85 6.15 22.62
CA ARG A 189 -44.32 5.68 23.93
C ARG A 189 -44.51 4.17 23.91
N THR A 190 -43.99 3.49 24.93
CA THR A 190 -43.99 2.03 25.03
C THR A 190 -44.11 1.54 26.47
N THR A 191 -44.47 0.26 26.63
CA THR A 191 -44.43 -0.50 27.89
C THR A 191 -43.65 -1.82 27.77
N GLY A 192 -42.91 -2.08 26.69
CA GLY A 192 -42.29 -3.40 26.50
C GLY A 192 -41.44 -3.61 25.26
N SER A 193 -41.58 -4.79 24.66
CA SER A 193 -40.73 -5.30 23.58
C SER A 193 -41.36 -5.05 22.21
N HIS A 194 -40.52 -4.65 21.24
CA HIS A 194 -40.94 -4.23 19.91
C HIS A 194 -40.08 -4.86 18.82
N LEU A 195 -40.69 -5.13 17.67
CA LEU A 195 -39.94 -5.41 16.44
C LEU A 195 -39.53 -4.07 15.81
N VAL A 196 -38.23 -3.80 15.80
CA VAL A 196 -37.66 -2.60 15.16
C VAL A 196 -37.00 -3.00 13.85
N ILE A 197 -37.33 -2.29 12.77
CA ILE A 197 -36.73 -2.50 11.44
C ILE A 197 -36.24 -1.15 10.88
N LEU A 198 -34.97 -1.10 10.50
CA LEU A 198 -34.38 -0.04 9.70
C LEU A 198 -34.28 -0.52 8.25
N GLU A 199 -34.74 0.25 7.28
CA GLU A 199 -34.42 0.07 5.86
C GLU A 199 -33.68 1.28 5.33
N THR A 200 -32.69 1.08 4.46
CA THR A 200 -32.02 2.17 3.74
C THR A 200 -31.67 1.77 2.31
N ILE A 201 -31.89 2.68 1.37
CA ILE A 201 -31.42 2.54 -0.02
C ILE A 201 -30.04 3.17 -0.11
N VAL A 202 -29.05 2.38 -0.52
CA VAL A 202 -27.65 2.78 -0.63
C VAL A 202 -27.29 2.99 -2.11
N GLY A 203 -26.65 4.11 -2.42
CA GLY A 203 -26.37 4.53 -3.80
C GLY A 203 -27.62 5.03 -4.53
N GLY A 204 -27.80 4.61 -5.77
CA GLY A 204 -28.94 4.93 -6.64
C GLY A 204 -28.64 6.00 -7.68
N LYS A 205 -29.58 6.20 -8.62
CA LYS A 205 -29.41 7.17 -9.71
C LYS A 205 -29.38 8.61 -9.22
N MET A 206 -28.46 9.36 -9.84
CA MET A 206 -28.33 10.80 -9.82
C MET A 206 -28.70 11.32 -11.22
N GLY A 207 -29.92 11.79 -11.40
CA GLY A 207 -30.41 12.17 -12.73
C GLY A 207 -30.54 10.97 -13.69
N LYS A 208 -30.17 11.16 -14.97
CA LYS A 208 -30.38 10.14 -16.02
C LYS A 208 -29.26 9.10 -16.12
N THR A 209 -28.01 9.54 -16.03
CA THR A 209 -26.81 8.73 -16.33
C THR A 209 -25.90 8.51 -15.13
N ASN A 210 -25.96 9.39 -14.13
CA ASN A 210 -25.03 9.38 -13.01
C ASN A 210 -25.58 8.55 -11.85
N HIS A 211 -24.71 8.12 -10.94
CA HIS A 211 -25.05 7.31 -9.77
C HIS A 211 -24.36 7.88 -8.54
N HIS A 212 -25.06 7.88 -7.41
CA HIS A 212 -24.45 8.14 -6.12
C HIS A 212 -23.47 7.01 -5.75
N ARG A 213 -22.42 7.35 -5.00
CA ARG A 213 -21.51 6.35 -4.42
C ARG A 213 -22.31 5.43 -3.48
N PRO A 214 -22.13 4.10 -3.54
CA PRO A 214 -22.87 3.16 -2.71
C PRO A 214 -22.32 3.07 -1.27
N ASP A 215 -22.17 4.24 -0.62
CA ASP A 215 -21.68 4.38 0.75
C ASP A 215 -22.84 4.56 1.74
N LEU A 216 -22.73 3.94 2.92
CA LEU A 216 -23.71 4.12 4.00
C LEU A 216 -23.58 5.48 4.70
N GLY A 217 -22.38 6.06 4.69
CA GLY A 217 -22.01 7.08 5.68
C GLY A 217 -22.28 6.58 7.10
N GLU A 218 -22.56 7.48 8.03
CA GLU A 218 -23.04 7.12 9.37
C GLU A 218 -24.54 6.74 9.35
N THR A 219 -24.84 5.45 9.23
CA THR A 219 -26.22 4.94 9.26
C THR A 219 -26.55 4.41 10.65
N VAL A 220 -27.45 5.10 11.37
CA VAL A 220 -27.67 4.88 12.81
C VAL A 220 -29.14 5.00 13.18
N VAL A 221 -29.59 4.12 14.08
CA VAL A 221 -30.75 4.36 14.95
C VAL A 221 -30.24 4.51 16.38
N ALA A 222 -30.50 5.66 17.00
CA ALA A 222 -30.14 5.94 18.38
C ALA A 222 -31.38 6.23 19.22
N VAL A 223 -31.33 5.87 20.51
CA VAL A 223 -32.44 6.08 21.46
C VAL A 223 -31.97 6.83 22.69
N SER A 224 -32.80 7.77 23.13
CA SER A 224 -32.70 8.41 24.45
C SER A 224 -33.88 7.94 25.29
N LEU A 225 -33.57 7.27 26.40
CA LEU A 225 -34.58 6.71 27.30
C LEU A 225 -35.35 7.81 28.04
N ALA A 226 -36.51 7.45 28.59
CA ALA A 226 -37.35 8.39 29.31
C ALA A 226 -36.58 8.90 30.55
N GLY A 227 -36.59 10.21 30.79
CA GLY A 227 -35.90 10.82 31.93
C GLY A 227 -34.41 11.10 31.74
N THR A 228 -33.84 10.83 30.56
CA THR A 228 -32.45 11.20 30.22
C THR A 228 -32.38 12.06 28.96
N GLN A 229 -31.32 12.86 28.85
CA GLN A 229 -30.97 13.58 27.61
C GLN A 229 -29.97 12.82 26.74
N GLN A 230 -29.32 11.79 27.29
CA GLN A 230 -28.28 11.02 26.62
C GLN A 230 -28.88 10.10 25.56
N PHE A 231 -28.24 10.04 24.40
CA PHE A 231 -28.55 9.08 23.35
C PHE A 231 -27.57 7.91 23.39
N THR A 232 -28.05 6.72 23.07
CA THR A 232 -27.26 5.49 22.94
C THR A 232 -27.59 4.78 21.63
N LEU A 233 -26.62 4.06 21.07
CA LEU A 233 -26.84 3.24 19.88
C LEU A 233 -27.88 2.14 20.18
N LEU A 234 -28.92 2.05 19.36
CA LEU A 234 -30.00 1.08 19.60
C LEU A 234 -29.48 -0.36 19.42
N GLY A 235 -29.80 -1.24 20.36
CA GLY A 235 -29.46 -2.66 20.29
C GLY A 235 -28.04 -3.02 20.75
N SER A 236 -27.21 -2.04 21.13
CA SER A 236 -25.85 -2.33 21.63
C SER A 236 -25.88 -2.88 23.07
N SER A 237 -25.03 -3.86 23.35
CA SER A 237 -24.80 -4.37 24.71
C SER A 237 -23.30 -4.60 24.94
N PRO A 238 -22.64 -3.84 25.85
CA PRO A 238 -23.21 -2.77 26.68
C PRO A 238 -23.70 -1.56 25.87
N ALA A 239 -24.47 -0.67 26.52
CA ALA A 239 -24.97 0.55 25.89
C ALA A 239 -23.80 1.48 25.48
N ILE A 240 -23.76 1.88 24.22
CA ILE A 240 -22.72 2.78 23.70
C ILE A 240 -23.32 4.19 23.57
N PRO A 241 -22.78 5.21 24.28
CA PRO A 241 -23.21 6.59 24.12
C PRO A 241 -23.04 7.08 22.69
N TYR A 242 -24.04 7.78 22.15
CA TYR A 242 -23.99 8.36 20.81
C TYR A 242 -23.41 9.78 20.83
N THR A 243 -22.13 9.83 21.17
CA THR A 243 -21.27 11.03 21.21
C THR A 243 -20.12 10.86 20.21
N ASP A 244 -19.31 11.88 19.97
CA ASP A 244 -18.13 11.74 19.09
C ASP A 244 -17.16 10.66 19.59
N ALA A 245 -16.85 10.65 20.88
CA ALA A 245 -15.99 9.64 21.50
C ALA A 245 -16.63 8.25 21.49
N GLY A 246 -17.94 8.15 21.72
CA GLY A 246 -18.67 6.88 21.66
C GLY A 246 -18.73 6.28 20.26
N TRP A 247 -18.99 7.12 19.25
CA TRP A 247 -18.98 6.71 17.85
C TRP A 247 -17.59 6.26 17.37
N ASN A 248 -16.54 7.00 17.70
CA ASN A 248 -15.18 6.62 17.30
C ASN A 248 -14.78 5.26 17.86
N ARG A 249 -15.05 5.00 19.14
CA ARG A 249 -14.83 3.67 19.75
C ARG A 249 -15.65 2.57 19.07
N PHE A 250 -16.92 2.85 18.75
CA PHE A 250 -17.77 1.91 18.03
C PHE A 250 -17.21 1.61 16.63
N ALA A 251 -16.81 2.62 15.86
CA ALA A 251 -16.28 2.45 14.52
C ALA A 251 -14.95 1.68 14.50
N GLU A 252 -14.11 1.84 15.53
CA GLU A 252 -12.90 1.03 15.72
C GLU A 252 -13.25 -0.44 15.96
N GLN A 253 -14.17 -0.72 16.89
CA GLN A 253 -14.65 -2.08 17.17
C GLN A 253 -15.33 -2.72 15.95
N GLU A 254 -16.14 -1.95 15.22
CA GLU A 254 -16.78 -2.38 13.99
C GLU A 254 -15.73 -2.74 12.93
N THR A 255 -14.66 -1.94 12.80
CA THR A 255 -13.56 -2.23 11.86
C THR A 255 -12.90 -3.56 12.18
N GLU A 256 -12.58 -3.83 13.45
CA GLU A 256 -11.98 -5.09 13.90
C GLU A 256 -12.89 -6.29 13.61
N TRP A 257 -14.18 -6.15 13.93
CA TRP A 257 -15.18 -7.18 13.64
C TRP A 257 -15.30 -7.46 12.14
N LEU A 258 -15.41 -6.42 11.32
CA LEU A 258 -15.54 -6.54 9.87
C LEU A 258 -14.34 -7.22 9.24
N VAL A 259 -13.14 -6.89 9.70
CA VAL A 259 -11.90 -7.51 9.21
C VAL A 259 -11.91 -9.04 9.44
N GLN A 260 -12.41 -9.50 10.58
CA GLN A 260 -12.52 -10.93 10.87
C GLN A 260 -13.62 -11.61 10.03
N GLU A 261 -14.78 -10.97 9.93
CA GLU A 261 -15.91 -11.46 9.12
C GLU A 261 -15.54 -11.58 7.64
N GLU A 262 -14.81 -10.59 7.12
CA GLU A 262 -14.33 -10.56 5.75
C GLU A 262 -13.29 -11.65 5.47
N ALA A 263 -12.36 -11.90 6.40
CA ALA A 263 -11.43 -13.03 6.29
C ALA A 263 -12.16 -14.39 6.24
N ASN A 264 -13.19 -14.57 7.08
CA ASN A 264 -14.00 -15.79 7.06
C ASN A 264 -14.73 -15.98 5.72
N ARG A 265 -15.29 -14.90 5.16
CA ARG A 265 -15.97 -14.92 3.86
C ARG A 265 -15.03 -15.25 2.72
N ARG A 266 -13.84 -14.64 2.67
CA ARG A 266 -12.83 -14.94 1.65
C ARG A 266 -12.40 -16.39 1.72
N LYS A 267 -12.14 -16.92 2.93
CA LYS A 267 -11.80 -18.32 3.15
C LYS A 267 -12.91 -19.27 2.69
N ALA A 268 -14.16 -18.97 3.04
CA ALA A 268 -15.31 -19.78 2.64
C ALA A 268 -15.53 -19.77 1.12
N ALA A 269 -15.40 -18.61 0.48
CA ALA A 269 -15.45 -18.50 -0.98
C ALA A 269 -14.33 -19.31 -1.62
N PHE A 270 -13.07 -19.08 -1.24
CA PHE A 270 -11.91 -19.78 -1.79
C PHE A 270 -12.01 -21.31 -1.66
N ALA A 271 -12.60 -21.82 -0.57
CA ALA A 271 -12.79 -23.25 -0.35
C ALA A 271 -13.58 -23.95 -1.47
N THR A 272 -14.44 -23.23 -2.19
CA THR A 272 -15.18 -23.75 -3.36
C THR A 272 -14.28 -24.14 -4.54
N HIS A 273 -13.04 -23.64 -4.58
CA HIS A 273 -12.04 -23.91 -5.62
C HIS A 273 -10.93 -24.86 -5.17
N SER A 274 -11.10 -25.52 -4.00
CA SER A 274 -10.04 -26.36 -3.42
C SER A 274 -9.61 -27.49 -4.35
N GLU A 275 -10.52 -28.06 -5.15
CA GLU A 275 -10.19 -29.15 -6.08
C GLU A 275 -9.20 -28.72 -7.17
N GLU A 276 -9.45 -27.57 -7.84
CA GLU A 276 -8.55 -27.00 -8.85
C GLU A 276 -7.15 -26.76 -8.25
N TRP A 277 -7.09 -26.14 -7.08
CA TRP A 277 -5.82 -25.82 -6.44
C TRP A 277 -5.10 -27.06 -5.91
N ASN A 278 -5.82 -28.03 -5.34
CA ASN A 278 -5.24 -29.31 -4.92
C ASN A 278 -4.63 -30.05 -6.11
N ALA A 279 -5.30 -30.09 -7.26
CA ALA A 279 -4.73 -30.68 -8.47
C ALA A 279 -3.43 -29.99 -8.90
N ARG A 280 -3.34 -28.66 -8.79
CA ARG A 280 -2.08 -27.92 -9.03
C ARG A 280 -1.00 -28.25 -8.00
N ARG A 281 -1.36 -28.46 -6.72
CA ARG A 281 -0.41 -28.92 -5.69
C ARG A 281 0.11 -30.32 -5.98
N ASP A 282 -0.77 -31.23 -6.40
CA ASP A 282 -0.41 -32.61 -6.74
C ASP A 282 0.55 -32.63 -7.92
N HIS A 283 0.27 -31.81 -8.95
CA HIS A 283 1.16 -31.59 -10.08
C HIS A 283 2.55 -31.11 -9.65
N ALA A 284 2.62 -30.10 -8.78
CA ALA A 284 3.88 -29.61 -8.23
C ALA A 284 4.66 -30.66 -7.43
N ARG A 285 3.98 -31.48 -6.62
CA ARG A 285 4.62 -32.58 -5.88
C ARG A 285 5.17 -33.65 -6.81
N ASN A 286 4.43 -34.01 -7.87
CA ASN A 286 4.90 -34.95 -8.88
C ASN A 286 6.11 -34.42 -9.64
N TRP A 287 6.11 -33.14 -10.02
CA TRP A 287 7.25 -32.50 -10.67
C TRP A 287 8.49 -32.51 -9.76
N LEU A 288 8.34 -32.13 -8.48
CA LEU A 288 9.44 -32.19 -7.49
C LEU A 288 10.03 -33.60 -7.35
N ALA A 289 9.18 -34.63 -7.30
CA ALA A 289 9.61 -36.03 -7.21
C ALA A 289 10.30 -36.52 -8.49
N SER A 290 9.96 -35.95 -9.66
CA SER A 290 10.54 -36.31 -10.95
C SER A 290 11.87 -35.60 -11.27
N THR A 291 12.26 -34.61 -10.47
CA THR A 291 13.45 -33.78 -10.69
C THR A 291 14.50 -34.03 -9.60
N PRO A 292 15.81 -33.99 -9.92
CA PRO A 292 16.86 -34.23 -8.94
C PRO A 292 16.76 -33.27 -7.73
N GLU A 293 16.98 -33.81 -6.52
CA GLU A 293 17.12 -32.98 -5.32
C GLU A 293 18.44 -32.20 -5.32
N VAL A 294 18.44 -31.05 -4.66
CA VAL A 294 19.66 -30.26 -4.45
C VAL A 294 20.38 -30.80 -3.22
N ALA A 295 21.59 -31.30 -3.40
CA ALA A 295 22.41 -31.78 -2.30
C ALA A 295 22.82 -30.60 -1.40
N ILE A 296 22.58 -30.73 -0.09
CA ILE A 296 23.05 -29.76 0.90
C ILE A 296 24.55 -30.03 1.14
N PRO A 297 25.43 -29.03 0.96
CA PRO A 297 26.86 -29.18 1.16
C PRO A 297 27.20 -29.62 2.59
N THR A 298 28.32 -30.33 2.75
CA THR A 298 28.87 -30.58 4.08
C THR A 298 29.39 -29.27 4.65
N LEU A 299 29.10 -28.98 5.92
CA LEU A 299 29.55 -27.76 6.57
C LEU A 299 31.09 -27.75 6.66
N PRO A 300 31.78 -26.75 6.08
CA PRO A 300 33.23 -26.64 6.23
C PRO A 300 33.63 -26.43 7.69
N GLU A 301 34.80 -26.95 8.07
CA GLU A 301 35.31 -26.87 9.44
C GLU A 301 35.44 -25.41 9.92
N GLY A 302 34.96 -25.12 11.13
CA GLY A 302 35.03 -23.78 11.75
C GLY A 302 33.95 -22.80 11.31
N TYR A 303 32.99 -23.19 10.46
CA TYR A 303 31.86 -22.34 10.08
C TYR A 303 30.62 -22.60 10.94
N PRO A 304 29.89 -21.56 11.36
CA PRO A 304 28.66 -21.74 12.12
C PRO A 304 27.47 -22.00 11.18
N ALA A 305 26.49 -22.80 11.64
CA ALA A 305 25.26 -23.09 10.90
C ALA A 305 24.06 -23.30 11.83
N GLN A 306 22.87 -22.92 11.36
CA GLN A 306 21.58 -23.26 11.97
C GLN A 306 20.71 -24.09 11.03
N ASN A 307 20.82 -23.89 9.71
CA ASN A 307 20.07 -24.65 8.71
C ASN A 307 20.82 -24.76 7.38
N ALA A 308 20.19 -25.37 6.37
CA ALA A 308 20.78 -25.62 5.05
C ALA A 308 21.32 -24.35 4.35
N VAL A 309 20.72 -23.17 4.58
CA VAL A 309 21.19 -21.91 3.99
C VAL A 309 22.63 -21.62 4.39
N ASP A 310 22.96 -21.88 5.65
CA ASP A 310 24.30 -21.62 6.17
C ASP A 310 25.35 -22.56 5.57
N HIS A 311 24.98 -23.79 5.21
CA HIS A 311 25.87 -24.73 4.56
C HIS A 311 26.29 -24.24 3.17
N PHE A 312 25.34 -23.78 2.36
CA PHE A 312 25.63 -23.21 1.04
C PHE A 312 26.47 -21.93 1.12
N ILE A 313 26.19 -21.05 2.09
CA ILE A 313 26.99 -19.83 2.30
C ILE A 313 28.41 -20.20 2.75
N ALA A 314 28.54 -21.11 3.71
CA ALA A 314 29.83 -21.51 4.27
C ALA A 314 30.72 -22.19 3.22
N GLU A 315 30.17 -23.12 2.44
CA GLU A 315 30.87 -23.74 1.30
C GLU A 315 31.38 -22.67 0.33
N LYS A 316 30.51 -21.73 -0.08
CA LYS A 316 30.90 -20.68 -1.03
C LYS A 316 32.02 -19.79 -0.50
N ILE A 317 31.97 -19.41 0.78
CA ILE A 317 33.02 -18.61 1.43
C ILE A 317 34.33 -19.42 1.51
N ALA A 318 34.27 -20.69 1.90
CA ALA A 318 35.44 -21.55 2.01
C ALA A 318 36.13 -21.74 0.65
N ASP A 319 35.35 -22.04 -0.40
CA ASP A 319 35.82 -22.14 -1.78
C ASP A 319 36.47 -20.85 -2.26
N ALA A 320 35.84 -19.69 -2.00
CA ALA A 320 36.35 -18.41 -2.41
C ALA A 320 37.67 -18.04 -1.71
N LYS A 321 37.80 -18.35 -0.41
CA LYS A 321 39.05 -18.14 0.34
C LYS A 321 40.20 -19.00 -0.17
N GLN A 322 39.93 -20.19 -0.73
CA GLN A 322 40.97 -21.02 -1.34
C GLN A 322 41.39 -20.52 -2.73
N ARG A 323 40.45 -19.95 -3.50
CA ARG A 323 40.68 -19.56 -4.91
C ARG A 323 41.18 -18.12 -5.09
N ILE A 324 40.78 -17.19 -4.22
CA ILE A 324 41.08 -15.76 -4.36
C ILE A 324 42.26 -15.42 -3.44
N GLN A 325 43.39 -15.01 -4.02
CA GLN A 325 44.52 -14.51 -3.23
C GLN A 325 44.17 -13.14 -2.62
N PRO A 326 44.26 -12.95 -1.29
CA PRO A 326 43.78 -11.73 -0.62
C PRO A 326 44.70 -10.51 -0.78
N ASN A 327 45.81 -10.62 -1.50
CA ASN A 327 46.89 -9.62 -1.47
C ASN A 327 46.80 -8.54 -2.56
N GLY A 328 45.82 -8.62 -3.47
CA GLY A 328 45.58 -7.60 -4.50
C GLY A 328 44.96 -6.32 -3.92
N LYS A 329 45.40 -5.15 -4.38
CA LYS A 329 44.84 -3.85 -3.96
C LYS A 329 43.58 -3.49 -4.73
N ILE A 330 43.37 -4.09 -5.90
CA ILE A 330 42.26 -3.78 -6.80
C ILE A 330 41.05 -4.67 -6.48
N ARG A 331 39.89 -4.04 -6.29
CA ARG A 331 38.63 -4.72 -6.00
C ARG A 331 37.76 -4.72 -7.24
N TYR A 332 37.37 -5.88 -7.73
CA TYR A 332 36.62 -5.99 -8.98
C TYR A 332 35.30 -5.22 -8.91
N GLY A 333 34.51 -5.41 -7.85
CA GLY A 333 33.20 -4.79 -7.72
C GLY A 333 33.26 -3.26 -7.63
N ARG A 334 34.27 -2.73 -6.94
CA ARG A 334 34.44 -1.28 -6.73
C ARG A 334 35.20 -0.58 -7.85
N ASP A 335 36.28 -1.18 -8.33
CA ASP A 335 37.27 -0.50 -9.17
C ASP A 335 37.16 -0.87 -10.66
N ILE A 336 36.68 -2.08 -11.00
CA ILE A 336 36.74 -2.63 -12.37
C ILE A 336 35.37 -2.76 -13.00
N GLN A 337 34.42 -3.35 -12.29
CA GLN A 337 33.07 -3.56 -12.78
C GLN A 337 32.39 -2.26 -13.24
N PRO A 338 32.51 -1.11 -12.54
CA PRO A 338 31.93 0.15 -13.03
C PRO A 338 32.50 0.61 -14.37
N ILE A 339 33.81 0.38 -14.60
CA ILE A 339 34.48 0.72 -15.87
C ILE A 339 33.91 -0.17 -16.99
N LEU A 340 33.88 -1.48 -16.79
CA LEU A 340 33.36 -2.42 -17.77
C LEU A 340 31.87 -2.21 -18.04
N ALA A 341 31.08 -1.90 -17.00
CA ALA A 341 29.66 -1.58 -17.13
C ALA A 341 29.42 -0.32 -17.96
N ALA A 342 30.16 0.75 -17.68
CA ALA A 342 29.99 2.01 -18.39
C ALA A 342 30.48 1.95 -19.84
N LYS A 343 31.55 1.20 -20.12
CA LYS A 343 32.28 1.27 -21.40
C LYS A 343 32.12 0.04 -22.29
N CYS A 344 31.86 -1.14 -21.73
CA CYS A 344 32.00 -2.42 -22.45
C CYS A 344 30.71 -3.27 -22.46
N PHE A 345 29.94 -3.29 -21.38
CA PHE A 345 28.81 -4.23 -21.22
C PHE A 345 27.68 -4.02 -22.24
N SER A 346 27.50 -2.81 -22.77
CA SER A 346 26.50 -2.56 -23.82
C SER A 346 26.68 -3.43 -25.06
N CYS A 347 27.91 -3.90 -25.33
CA CYS A 347 28.22 -4.81 -26.44
C CYS A 347 28.71 -6.18 -25.99
N HIS A 348 29.22 -6.32 -24.76
CA HIS A 348 29.91 -7.53 -24.27
C HIS A 348 29.28 -8.13 -23.01
N GLN A 349 27.96 -7.97 -22.82
CA GLN A 349 27.18 -8.59 -21.74
C GLN A 349 25.94 -9.29 -22.33
N GLY A 350 25.41 -10.28 -21.61
CA GLY A 350 24.18 -10.97 -21.98
C GLY A 350 24.31 -11.91 -23.20
N ASN A 351 23.19 -12.47 -23.63
CA ASN A 351 23.17 -13.53 -24.66
C ASN A 351 23.36 -13.02 -26.09
N GLN A 352 23.42 -11.70 -26.30
CA GLN A 352 23.62 -11.07 -27.61
C GLN A 352 24.96 -10.34 -27.69
N ALA A 353 25.94 -10.75 -26.88
CA ALA A 353 27.26 -10.14 -26.87
C ALA A 353 27.95 -10.26 -28.24
N LYS A 354 28.58 -9.18 -28.69
CA LYS A 354 29.26 -9.13 -29.98
C LYS A 354 30.47 -10.06 -29.99
N ALA A 355 30.65 -10.75 -31.12
CA ALA A 355 31.72 -11.75 -31.31
C ALA A 355 31.73 -12.84 -30.24
N ASP A 356 30.57 -13.10 -29.62
CA ASP A 356 30.39 -14.02 -28.48
C ASP A 356 31.30 -13.71 -27.27
N LEU A 357 31.91 -12.53 -27.23
CA LEU A 357 32.81 -12.10 -26.17
C LEU A 357 32.03 -11.49 -25.00
N ARG A 358 32.15 -12.11 -23.83
CA ARG A 358 31.52 -11.68 -22.58
C ARG A 358 32.56 -11.16 -21.62
N LEU A 359 32.42 -9.91 -21.17
CA LEU A 359 33.35 -9.25 -20.24
C LEU A 359 32.81 -9.15 -18.81
N ASP A 360 31.58 -9.60 -18.57
CA ASP A 360 30.94 -9.70 -17.25
C ASP A 360 31.21 -11.04 -16.53
N ARG A 361 32.02 -11.91 -17.16
CA ARG A 361 32.53 -13.17 -16.62
C ARG A 361 33.96 -13.39 -17.14
N PRO A 362 34.74 -14.31 -16.55
CA PRO A 362 36.04 -14.68 -17.08
C PRO A 362 35.97 -15.01 -18.58
N SER A 363 36.92 -14.48 -19.35
CA SER A 363 36.94 -14.60 -20.81
C SER A 363 38.36 -14.77 -21.32
N ASP A 364 38.50 -15.43 -22.47
CA ASP A 364 39.79 -15.68 -23.11
C ASP A 364 40.47 -14.39 -23.61
N SER A 365 39.76 -13.27 -23.65
CA SER A 365 40.33 -11.95 -23.98
C SER A 365 41.20 -11.36 -22.84
N ILE A 366 41.22 -12.02 -21.68
CA ILE A 366 41.98 -11.60 -20.50
C ILE A 366 42.82 -12.80 -20.07
N VAL A 367 44.13 -12.59 -20.00
CA VAL A 367 45.09 -13.58 -19.52
C VAL A 367 45.51 -13.19 -18.10
N PRO A 368 45.00 -13.88 -17.06
CA PRO A 368 45.34 -13.58 -15.67
C PRO A 368 46.86 -13.50 -15.43
N GLY A 369 47.30 -12.44 -14.74
CA GLY A 369 48.71 -12.18 -14.44
C GLY A 369 49.53 -11.62 -15.60
N LYS A 370 48.94 -11.51 -16.80
CA LYS A 370 49.66 -11.11 -18.02
C LYS A 370 48.96 -9.98 -18.79
N PRO A 371 49.07 -8.73 -18.30
CA PRO A 371 48.43 -7.59 -18.95
C PRO A 371 48.82 -7.40 -20.43
N ALA A 372 50.09 -7.66 -20.78
CA ALA A 372 50.59 -7.49 -22.14
C ALA A 372 50.07 -8.55 -23.13
N GLU A 373 49.63 -9.72 -22.64
CA GLU A 373 49.05 -10.80 -23.45
C GLU A 373 47.50 -10.73 -23.50
N SER A 374 46.90 -9.77 -22.77
CA SER A 374 45.44 -9.65 -22.66
C SER A 374 44.88 -8.78 -23.79
N GLU A 375 44.13 -9.40 -24.70
CA GLU A 375 43.46 -8.74 -25.84
C GLU A 375 42.59 -7.55 -25.41
N LEU A 376 41.94 -7.61 -24.23
CA LEU A 376 41.19 -6.48 -23.68
C LEU A 376 42.04 -5.21 -23.58
N LEU A 377 43.25 -5.30 -23.02
CA LEU A 377 44.12 -4.14 -22.88
C LEU A 377 44.71 -3.69 -24.21
N ILE A 378 45.04 -4.63 -25.09
CA ILE A 378 45.51 -4.33 -26.45
C ILE A 378 44.47 -3.47 -27.17
N ARG A 379 43.20 -3.87 -27.14
CA ARG A 379 42.09 -3.13 -27.79
C ARG A 379 41.77 -1.81 -27.12
N VAL A 380 41.87 -1.72 -25.80
CA VAL A 380 41.63 -0.46 -25.07
C VAL A 380 42.71 0.60 -25.39
N HIS A 381 43.95 0.18 -25.66
CA HIS A 381 45.05 1.07 -26.06
C HIS A 381 45.15 1.30 -27.59
N ALA A 382 44.40 0.53 -28.39
CA ALA A 382 44.40 0.67 -29.84
C ALA A 382 43.80 2.01 -30.31
N SER A 383 44.05 2.34 -31.57
CA SER A 383 43.56 3.56 -32.24
C SER A 383 42.69 3.21 -33.45
N GLY A 384 41.89 4.17 -33.93
CA GLY A 384 41.03 3.95 -35.09
C GLY A 384 39.95 2.89 -34.86
N ASP A 385 39.69 2.06 -35.88
CA ASP A 385 38.61 1.06 -35.87
C ASP A 385 38.85 -0.12 -34.93
N GLU A 386 40.10 -0.32 -34.48
CA GLU A 386 40.47 -1.41 -33.57
C GLU A 386 40.32 -1.06 -32.08
N ARG A 387 40.08 0.22 -31.76
CA ARG A 387 39.92 0.73 -30.40
C ARG A 387 38.63 0.24 -29.77
N MET A 388 38.69 -0.20 -28.51
CA MET A 388 37.53 -0.51 -27.69
C MET A 388 37.37 0.51 -26.53
N PRO A 389 36.16 1.06 -26.28
CA PRO A 389 34.96 0.91 -27.10
C PRO A 389 35.09 1.64 -28.45
N PRO A 390 34.51 1.12 -29.54
CA PRO A 390 34.65 1.69 -30.88
C PRO A 390 33.85 2.99 -31.03
N GLN A 391 32.85 3.19 -30.17
CA GLN A 391 32.00 4.38 -30.11
C GLN A 391 31.97 4.90 -28.68
N GLY A 392 31.95 6.23 -28.53
CA GLY A 392 31.97 6.91 -27.24
C GLY A 392 33.37 7.21 -26.70
N GLU A 393 33.39 7.83 -25.52
CA GLU A 393 34.60 8.30 -24.85
C GLU A 393 35.55 7.13 -24.53
N PRO A 394 36.85 7.22 -24.90
CA PRO A 394 37.83 6.22 -24.52
C PRO A 394 37.92 6.06 -23.00
N LEU A 395 38.50 4.95 -22.56
CA LEU A 395 38.88 4.80 -21.16
C LEU A 395 39.98 5.84 -20.86
N SER A 396 39.84 6.55 -19.75
CA SER A 396 40.86 7.44 -19.23
C SER A 396 42.12 6.69 -18.84
N ALA A 397 43.27 7.36 -18.78
CA ALA A 397 44.54 6.74 -18.38
C ALA A 397 44.43 6.02 -17.01
N ARG A 398 43.64 6.56 -16.08
CA ARG A 398 43.37 5.93 -14.78
C ARG A 398 42.59 4.62 -14.92
N GLU A 399 41.53 4.60 -15.74
CA GLU A 399 40.73 3.39 -15.98
C GLU A 399 41.55 2.30 -16.67
N GLN A 400 42.37 2.68 -17.65
CA GLN A 400 43.29 1.76 -18.33
C GLN A 400 44.32 1.17 -17.35
N GLN A 401 44.86 2.00 -16.46
CA GLN A 401 45.80 1.57 -15.43
C GLN A 401 45.14 0.63 -14.41
N LEU A 402 43.90 0.89 -13.99
CA LEU A 402 43.15 0.00 -13.11
C LEU A 402 42.92 -1.37 -13.75
N LEU A 403 42.52 -1.43 -15.04
CA LEU A 403 42.38 -2.69 -15.76
C LEU A 403 43.72 -3.44 -15.86
N LYS A 404 44.82 -2.72 -16.09
CA LYS A 404 46.17 -3.29 -16.14
C LYS A 404 46.58 -3.90 -14.81
N ASP A 405 46.40 -3.17 -13.72
CA ASP A 405 46.77 -3.62 -12.38
C ASP A 405 45.89 -4.79 -11.93
N TRP A 406 44.58 -4.73 -12.21
CA TRP A 406 43.68 -5.86 -11.96
C TRP A 406 44.08 -7.13 -12.71
N ILE A 407 44.46 -7.02 -13.99
CA ILE A 407 44.93 -8.17 -14.76
C ILE A 407 46.26 -8.68 -14.20
N ALA A 408 47.18 -7.79 -13.82
CA ALA A 408 48.44 -8.16 -13.18
C ALA A 408 48.24 -8.90 -11.85
N GLU A 409 47.21 -8.52 -11.09
CA GLU A 409 46.79 -9.18 -9.84
C GLU A 409 46.01 -10.49 -10.06
N GLY A 410 45.87 -10.95 -11.31
CA GLY A 410 45.24 -12.23 -11.64
C GLY A 410 43.80 -12.13 -12.14
N ALA A 411 43.31 -10.93 -12.45
CA ALA A 411 42.00 -10.68 -13.06
C ALA A 411 40.82 -11.36 -12.30
N ALA A 412 40.84 -11.32 -10.97
CA ALA A 412 39.77 -11.91 -10.18
C ALA A 412 38.43 -11.18 -10.45
N TYR A 413 37.43 -11.89 -10.95
CA TYR A 413 36.09 -11.36 -11.26
C TYR A 413 35.17 -11.25 -10.03
N GLN A 414 35.70 -11.53 -8.84
CA GLN A 414 34.99 -11.50 -7.57
C GLN A 414 35.92 -10.94 -6.52
N ASP A 415 35.39 -10.09 -5.65
CA ASP A 415 36.13 -9.66 -4.47
C ASP A 415 36.29 -10.83 -3.49
N PRO A 416 37.34 -10.84 -2.64
CA PRO A 416 37.45 -11.84 -1.59
C PRO A 416 36.29 -11.69 -0.58
N PRO A 417 35.79 -12.80 -0.01
CA PRO A 417 34.77 -12.74 1.02
C PRO A 417 35.28 -11.96 2.23
N GLY A 418 34.38 -11.20 2.85
CA GLY A 418 34.70 -10.50 4.07
C GLY A 418 34.79 -11.41 5.30
N ALA A 419 35.12 -10.81 6.45
CA ALA A 419 35.05 -11.53 7.72
C ALA A 419 33.58 -11.87 8.06
N ILE A 420 33.38 -13.07 8.62
CA ILE A 420 32.10 -13.49 9.19
C ILE A 420 32.00 -12.90 10.59
N THR A 421 30.94 -12.13 10.85
CA THR A 421 30.65 -11.58 12.18
C THR A 421 29.94 -12.62 13.07
N ALA A 422 30.06 -12.45 14.39
CA ALA A 422 29.31 -13.25 15.36
C ALA A 422 27.80 -12.97 15.26
N ARG A 423 26.95 -13.75 15.95
CA ARG A 423 25.52 -13.44 16.07
C ARG A 423 25.31 -12.11 16.79
N SER A 424 24.31 -11.35 16.36
CA SER A 424 23.88 -10.15 17.08
C SER A 424 23.35 -10.51 18.46
N ASP A 425 23.38 -9.56 19.39
CA ASP A 425 22.65 -9.69 20.64
C ASP A 425 21.14 -9.77 20.39
N ASP A 426 20.42 -10.15 21.44
CA ASP A 426 19.02 -10.52 21.41
C ASP A 426 18.07 -9.35 21.08
N LEU A 427 18.37 -8.14 21.59
CA LEU A 427 17.54 -6.97 21.32
C LEU A 427 17.82 -6.40 19.93
N THR A 428 19.09 -6.43 19.49
CA THR A 428 19.46 -6.11 18.11
C THR A 428 18.78 -7.07 17.13
N PHE A 429 18.77 -8.38 17.43
CA PHE A 429 18.04 -9.37 16.64
C PHE A 429 16.54 -9.06 16.60
N LEU A 430 15.91 -8.80 17.75
CA LEU A 430 14.47 -8.51 17.82
C LEU A 430 14.10 -7.25 17.03
N ARG A 431 14.90 -6.18 17.13
CA ARG A 431 14.69 -4.94 16.37
C ARG A 431 14.78 -5.19 14.87
N ARG A 432 15.84 -5.86 14.40
CA ARG A 432 16.01 -6.22 12.99
C ARG A 432 14.84 -7.07 12.51
N LEU A 433 14.50 -8.12 13.25
CA LEU A 433 13.40 -9.00 12.92
C LEU A 433 12.08 -8.22 12.81
N ALA A 434 11.77 -7.35 13.77
CA ALA A 434 10.54 -6.55 13.75
C ALA A 434 10.49 -5.62 12.52
N LEU A 435 11.58 -4.90 12.23
CA LEU A 435 11.66 -4.00 11.07
C LEU A 435 11.56 -4.74 9.74
N ASP A 436 12.14 -5.94 9.63
CA ASP A 436 12.13 -6.76 8.41
C ASP A 436 10.83 -7.53 8.16
N THR A 437 10.06 -7.77 9.21
CA THR A 437 8.84 -8.61 9.12
C THR A 437 7.57 -7.79 9.28
N VAL A 438 7.47 -6.96 10.32
CA VAL A 438 6.26 -6.17 10.65
C VAL A 438 6.43 -4.67 10.40
N GLY A 439 7.62 -4.22 10.00
CA GLY A 439 7.87 -2.86 9.50
C GLY A 439 7.98 -1.76 10.57
N VAL A 440 7.84 -2.09 11.86
CA VAL A 440 7.95 -1.15 12.99
C VAL A 440 8.73 -1.78 14.14
N PRO A 441 9.39 -0.99 15.01
CA PRO A 441 10.04 -1.49 16.22
C PRO A 441 9.08 -2.26 17.15
N PRO A 442 9.59 -3.22 17.94
CA PRO A 442 8.79 -3.93 18.91
C PRO A 442 8.26 -2.98 20.01
N THR A 443 7.03 -3.22 20.45
CA THR A 443 6.46 -2.55 21.62
C THR A 443 7.15 -3.00 22.92
N LEU A 444 7.01 -2.23 24.00
CA LEU A 444 7.55 -2.62 25.32
C LEU A 444 7.02 -3.98 25.80
N ALA A 445 5.73 -4.24 25.59
CA ALA A 445 5.12 -5.52 25.95
C ALA A 445 5.71 -6.69 25.14
N GLU A 446 6.09 -6.44 23.89
CA GLU A 446 6.74 -7.43 23.04
C GLU A 446 8.18 -7.69 23.47
N ILE A 447 8.95 -6.64 23.77
CA ILE A 447 10.31 -6.77 24.31
C ILE A 447 10.31 -7.56 25.61
N GLU A 448 9.40 -7.22 26.53
CA GLU A 448 9.29 -7.90 27.83
C GLU A 448 8.93 -9.37 27.65
N GLN A 449 7.98 -9.69 26.77
CA GLN A 449 7.64 -11.08 26.45
C GLN A 449 8.82 -11.84 25.83
N PHE A 450 9.53 -11.23 24.88
CA PHE A 450 10.72 -11.84 24.26
C PHE A 450 11.80 -12.20 25.28
N GLN A 451 12.05 -11.31 26.24
CA GLN A 451 13.03 -11.53 27.30
C GLN A 451 12.57 -12.59 28.32
N ARG A 452 11.25 -12.74 28.53
CA ARG A 452 10.66 -13.79 29.37
C ARG A 452 10.68 -15.17 28.71
N ASP A 453 10.68 -15.25 27.38
CA ASP A 453 10.74 -16.52 26.66
C ASP A 453 12.11 -17.22 26.83
N PRO A 454 12.16 -18.58 26.87
CA PRO A 454 13.43 -19.30 27.04
C PRO A 454 14.47 -18.96 25.96
N GLU A 455 15.71 -18.65 26.36
CA GLU A 455 16.79 -18.19 25.46
C GLU A 455 17.01 -19.10 24.23
N ALA A 456 16.97 -20.42 24.44
CA ALA A 456 17.16 -21.40 23.36
C ALA A 456 16.03 -21.39 22.31
N GLN A 457 14.86 -20.82 22.62
CA GLN A 457 13.67 -20.88 21.76
C GLN A 457 13.13 -19.51 21.36
N ARG A 458 13.45 -18.43 22.09
CA ARG A 458 12.83 -17.11 21.88
C ARG A 458 12.95 -16.59 20.46
N ARG A 459 14.11 -16.75 19.81
CA ARG A 459 14.29 -16.27 18.43
C ARG A 459 13.37 -16.99 17.45
N GLU A 460 13.26 -18.32 17.57
CA GLU A 460 12.37 -19.11 16.73
C GLU A 460 10.90 -18.79 16.98
N GLN A 461 10.50 -18.67 18.23
CA GLN A 461 9.13 -18.33 18.60
C GLN A 461 8.73 -16.97 18.04
N TRP A 462 9.63 -15.98 18.08
CA TRP A 462 9.36 -14.63 17.59
C TRP A 462 9.42 -14.49 16.08
N ILE A 463 10.27 -15.26 15.40
CA ILE A 463 10.18 -15.40 13.93
C ILE A 463 8.76 -15.88 13.57
N ASN A 464 8.27 -16.93 14.22
CA ASN A 464 6.93 -17.44 13.96
C ASN A 464 5.82 -16.45 14.36
N ARG A 465 5.99 -15.73 15.47
CA ARG A 465 5.01 -14.74 15.93
C ARG A 465 4.86 -13.59 14.94
N TYR A 466 5.95 -12.99 14.52
CA TYR A 466 5.91 -11.85 13.61
C TYR A 466 5.57 -12.20 12.18
N LEU A 467 5.98 -13.37 11.69
CA LEU A 467 5.46 -13.85 10.41
C LEU A 467 3.94 -13.92 10.50
N ASN A 468 3.36 -14.55 11.53
CA ASN A 468 1.89 -14.67 11.72
C ASN A 468 1.16 -13.39 12.16
N ASP A 469 1.85 -12.27 12.29
CA ASP A 469 1.24 -11.01 12.71
C ASP A 469 0.57 -10.30 11.52
N PRO A 470 -0.63 -9.69 11.68
CA PRO A 470 -1.26 -8.90 10.62
C PRO A 470 -0.40 -7.73 10.11
N ARG A 471 0.50 -7.16 10.93
CA ARG A 471 1.44 -6.11 10.52
C ARG A 471 2.45 -6.60 9.47
N HIS A 472 2.65 -7.91 9.34
CA HIS A 472 3.43 -8.48 8.23
C HIS A 472 2.86 -8.07 6.88
N ALA A 473 1.53 -8.09 6.74
CA ALA A 473 0.85 -7.64 5.53
C ALA A 473 1.11 -6.15 5.27
N ASP A 474 1.01 -5.30 6.30
CA ASP A 474 1.28 -3.85 6.20
C ASP A 474 2.69 -3.59 5.65
N HIS A 475 3.69 -4.28 6.18
CA HIS A 475 5.09 -4.10 5.78
C HIS A 475 5.35 -4.46 4.31
N TRP A 476 4.63 -5.45 3.78
CA TRP A 476 4.75 -5.88 2.38
C TRP A 476 4.13 -4.91 1.37
N MET A 477 3.19 -4.07 1.79
CA MET A 477 2.35 -3.29 0.87
C MET A 477 3.12 -2.30 0.00
N GLY A 478 4.04 -1.52 0.58
CA GLY A 478 4.82 -0.53 -0.19
C GLY A 478 5.63 -1.17 -1.32
N TYR A 479 6.19 -2.36 -1.09
CA TYR A 479 6.91 -3.13 -2.10
C TYR A 479 5.98 -3.61 -3.22
N TRP A 480 4.83 -4.20 -2.88
CA TRP A 480 3.89 -4.72 -3.89
C TRP A 480 3.22 -3.63 -4.71
N GLN A 481 2.88 -2.49 -4.10
CA GLN A 481 2.36 -1.33 -4.83
C GLN A 481 3.37 -0.82 -5.86
N ASP A 482 4.65 -0.78 -5.51
CA ASP A 482 5.74 -0.39 -6.40
C ASP A 482 5.99 -1.43 -7.50
N LEU A 483 6.05 -2.71 -7.13
CA LEU A 483 6.32 -3.80 -8.07
C LEU A 483 5.21 -3.97 -9.11
N LEU A 484 3.95 -3.75 -8.71
CA LEU A 484 2.77 -3.91 -9.58
C LEU A 484 2.26 -2.57 -10.15
N ALA A 485 2.98 -1.48 -9.90
CA ALA A 485 2.63 -0.13 -10.33
C ALA A 485 1.19 0.27 -9.95
N GLU A 486 0.78 0.00 -8.71
CA GLU A 486 -0.55 0.37 -8.19
C GLU A 486 -0.64 1.89 -7.98
N ASN A 487 -1.55 2.55 -8.72
CA ASN A 487 -1.51 4.00 -8.90
C ASN A 487 -2.89 4.69 -8.88
N PRO A 488 -3.68 4.56 -7.80
CA PRO A 488 -5.04 5.07 -7.75
C PRO A 488 -5.05 6.59 -7.76
N ASN A 489 -5.98 7.13 -8.55
CA ASN A 489 -6.25 8.55 -8.62
C ASN A 489 -7.59 8.88 -7.94
N ILE A 490 -7.59 9.80 -6.96
CA ILE A 490 -8.77 10.20 -6.18
C ILE A 490 -9.83 10.89 -7.06
N LEU A 491 -9.38 11.60 -8.11
CA LEU A 491 -10.24 12.24 -9.11
C LEU A 491 -10.06 11.56 -10.47
N ASN A 492 -11.15 11.41 -11.22
CA ASN A 492 -11.14 10.82 -12.56
C ASN A 492 -10.29 9.53 -12.60
N PRO A 493 -10.69 8.49 -11.84
CA PRO A 493 -9.88 7.30 -11.56
C PRO A 493 -9.49 6.49 -12.81
N THR A 494 -9.90 6.89 -14.01
CA THR A 494 -9.51 6.26 -15.27
C THR A 494 -8.28 6.89 -15.94
N LEU A 495 -7.80 8.05 -15.48
CA LEU A 495 -6.67 8.74 -16.11
C LEU A 495 -5.33 8.34 -15.45
N ASN A 496 -4.41 7.74 -16.22
CA ASN A 496 -3.07 7.31 -15.76
C ASN A 496 -3.06 6.36 -14.55
N ASN A 497 -4.04 5.46 -14.47
CA ASN A 497 -4.32 4.68 -13.26
C ASN A 497 -4.33 3.17 -13.55
N THR A 498 -3.89 2.36 -12.59
CA THR A 498 -4.01 0.89 -12.57
C THR A 498 -5.09 0.41 -11.60
N GLY A 499 -6.07 1.26 -11.29
CA GLY A 499 -7.17 1.04 -10.34
C GLY A 499 -6.68 0.84 -8.89
N PRO A 500 -7.52 1.09 -7.87
CA PRO A 500 -7.22 0.56 -6.56
C PRO A 500 -7.40 -0.97 -6.60
N PHE A 501 -6.30 -1.71 -6.55
CA PHE A 501 -6.28 -3.15 -6.25
C PHE A 501 -5.43 -3.47 -5.01
N ARG A 502 -4.94 -2.42 -4.31
CA ARG A 502 -4.16 -2.53 -3.07
C ARG A 502 -4.85 -3.35 -1.99
N TRP A 503 -6.18 -3.27 -1.86
CA TRP A 503 -6.87 -3.99 -0.80
C TRP A 503 -6.84 -5.50 -1.02
N TRP A 504 -6.93 -5.95 -2.26
CA TRP A 504 -6.71 -7.35 -2.61
C TRP A 504 -5.27 -7.80 -2.35
N ILE A 505 -4.26 -6.94 -2.60
CA ILE A 505 -2.86 -7.24 -2.23
C ILE A 505 -2.77 -7.44 -0.71
N TYR A 506 -3.29 -6.48 0.06
CA TYR A 506 -3.28 -6.51 1.52
C TYR A 506 -3.96 -7.78 2.06
N GLU A 507 -5.15 -8.09 1.56
CA GLU A 507 -5.88 -9.31 1.94
C GLU A 507 -5.13 -10.59 1.54
N SER A 508 -4.46 -10.60 0.38
CA SER A 508 -3.66 -11.74 -0.05
C SER A 508 -2.48 -11.99 0.90
N MET A 509 -1.80 -10.93 1.34
CA MET A 509 -0.70 -11.03 2.32
C MET A 509 -1.23 -11.44 3.70
N ARG A 510 -2.31 -10.81 4.15
CA ARG A 510 -2.94 -11.04 5.45
C ARG A 510 -3.49 -12.46 5.60
N ASP A 511 -4.10 -12.99 4.56
CA ASP A 511 -4.69 -14.34 4.57
C ASP A 511 -3.67 -15.43 4.23
N HIS A 512 -2.40 -15.05 4.02
CA HIS A 512 -1.29 -15.94 3.66
C HIS A 512 -1.58 -16.70 2.36
N LYS A 513 -2.14 -15.99 1.38
CA LYS A 513 -2.48 -16.56 0.07
C LYS A 513 -1.20 -17.07 -0.60
N PRO A 514 -1.17 -18.34 -1.05
CA PRO A 514 -0.07 -18.84 -1.87
C PRO A 514 0.19 -17.94 -3.08
N LEU A 515 1.46 -17.70 -3.39
CA LEU A 515 1.79 -16.70 -4.39
C LEU A 515 1.33 -17.09 -5.79
N ASP A 516 1.34 -18.38 -6.13
CA ASP A 516 0.79 -18.87 -7.40
C ASP A 516 -0.70 -18.53 -7.55
N VAL A 517 -1.47 -18.56 -6.45
CA VAL A 517 -2.87 -18.12 -6.40
C VAL A 517 -2.97 -16.63 -6.61
N MET A 518 -2.21 -15.84 -5.85
CA MET A 518 -2.21 -14.38 -5.96
C MET A 518 -1.87 -13.92 -7.39
N VAL A 519 -0.84 -14.48 -8.01
CA VAL A 519 -0.45 -14.14 -9.39
C VAL A 519 -1.51 -14.57 -10.39
N THR A 520 -2.13 -15.75 -10.20
CA THR A 520 -3.24 -16.20 -11.05
C THR A 520 -4.43 -15.25 -10.98
N GLU A 521 -4.83 -14.80 -9.78
CA GLU A 521 -5.92 -13.84 -9.60
C GLU A 521 -5.63 -12.47 -10.23
N LEU A 522 -4.38 -11.98 -10.10
CA LEU A 522 -3.93 -10.74 -10.75
C LEU A 522 -4.10 -10.80 -12.27
N ILE A 523 -3.64 -11.90 -12.88
CA ILE A 523 -3.69 -12.10 -14.34
C ILE A 523 -5.13 -12.29 -14.84
N ARG A 524 -5.97 -12.98 -14.06
CA ARG A 524 -7.40 -13.13 -14.35
C ARG A 524 -8.12 -11.77 -14.39
N MET A 525 -7.68 -10.80 -13.58
CA MET A 525 -8.27 -9.46 -13.46
C MET A 525 -9.79 -9.51 -13.20
N ARG A 526 -10.24 -10.44 -12.35
CA ARG A 526 -11.64 -10.55 -11.92
C ARG A 526 -11.91 -9.67 -10.69
N GLY A 527 -13.18 -9.46 -10.37
CA GLY A 527 -13.60 -8.70 -9.19
C GLY A 527 -13.80 -7.21 -9.48
N SER A 528 -13.57 -6.39 -8.47
CA SER A 528 -13.84 -4.96 -8.50
C SER A 528 -12.77 -4.15 -9.24
N VAL A 529 -13.21 -3.13 -9.99
CA VAL A 529 -12.34 -2.10 -10.58
C VAL A 529 -12.15 -0.86 -9.69
N ARG A 530 -12.87 -0.77 -8.55
CA ARG A 530 -12.97 0.44 -7.70
C ARG A 530 -12.82 0.19 -6.19
N ASP A 531 -13.34 -0.92 -5.69
CA ASP A 531 -13.37 -1.32 -4.28
C ASP A 531 -12.20 -2.22 -3.86
N GLY A 532 -11.14 -2.29 -4.69
CA GLY A 532 -9.90 -2.96 -4.32
C GLY A 532 -9.67 -4.35 -4.88
N GLY A 533 -10.33 -4.76 -5.98
CA GLY A 533 -10.13 -6.07 -6.62
C GLY A 533 -9.06 -6.07 -7.73
N PRO A 534 -8.56 -7.24 -8.16
CA PRO A 534 -7.64 -7.40 -9.29
C PRO A 534 -8.13 -6.83 -10.61
N ALA A 535 -9.44 -6.70 -10.83
CA ALA A 535 -9.94 -6.00 -12.02
C ALA A 535 -9.49 -4.54 -12.06
N GLY A 536 -9.16 -3.92 -10.91
CA GLY A 536 -8.45 -2.65 -10.83
C GLY A 536 -7.21 -2.64 -11.71
N PHE A 537 -6.40 -3.71 -11.66
CA PHE A 537 -5.21 -3.88 -12.50
C PHE A 537 -5.51 -3.85 -14.00
N SER A 538 -6.76 -3.97 -14.45
CA SER A 538 -7.16 -3.82 -15.86
C SER A 538 -7.35 -2.35 -16.30
N VAL A 539 -7.56 -1.43 -15.36
CA VAL A 539 -7.82 0.00 -15.62
C VAL A 539 -6.67 0.64 -16.40
N ALA A 540 -7.04 1.63 -17.23
CA ALA A 540 -6.17 2.24 -18.23
C ALA A 540 -5.15 3.21 -17.61
N SER A 541 -3.87 2.93 -17.82
CA SER A 541 -2.86 3.99 -18.01
C SER A 541 -3.27 4.78 -19.27
N SER A 542 -2.92 6.07 -19.41
CA SER A 542 -3.19 6.81 -20.67
C SER A 542 -2.25 6.34 -21.77
N ASN A 543 -2.42 5.08 -22.17
CA ASN A 543 -1.57 4.30 -23.06
C ASN A 543 -2.48 3.70 -24.14
N ASP A 544 -2.00 3.72 -25.37
CA ASP A 544 -2.66 3.21 -26.57
C ASP A 544 -2.79 1.67 -26.57
N VAL A 545 -1.98 0.97 -25.77
CA VAL A 545 -2.08 -0.50 -25.55
C VAL A 545 -1.87 -0.84 -24.06
N PRO A 546 -2.88 -0.67 -23.21
CA PRO A 546 -2.73 -0.84 -21.75
C PRO A 546 -2.32 -2.27 -21.35
N MET A 547 -2.68 -3.29 -22.14
CA MET A 547 -2.27 -4.69 -21.85
C MET A 547 -0.79 -4.95 -22.12
N ALA A 548 -0.14 -4.17 -23.00
CA ALA A 548 1.30 -4.27 -23.18
C ALA A 548 2.05 -3.77 -21.94
N GLU A 549 1.57 -2.68 -21.32
CA GLU A 549 2.13 -2.18 -20.06
C GLU A 549 2.03 -3.23 -18.93
N LYS A 550 0.87 -3.86 -18.81
CA LYS A 550 0.66 -4.95 -17.85
C LYS A 550 1.57 -6.15 -18.16
N GLY A 551 1.81 -6.46 -19.43
CA GLY A 551 2.79 -7.46 -19.85
C GLY A 551 4.21 -7.14 -19.37
N VAL A 552 4.64 -5.87 -19.43
CA VAL A 552 5.93 -5.41 -18.89
C VAL A 552 5.99 -5.62 -17.37
N ILE A 553 4.92 -5.24 -16.65
CA ILE A 553 4.83 -5.43 -15.20
C ILE A 553 4.93 -6.91 -14.83
N LEU A 554 4.14 -7.79 -15.46
CA LEU A 554 4.15 -9.22 -15.16
C LEU A 554 5.51 -9.89 -15.48
N ALA A 555 6.12 -9.54 -16.61
CA ALA A 555 7.42 -10.07 -17.00
C ALA A 555 8.54 -9.63 -16.04
N GLY A 556 8.57 -8.35 -15.66
CA GLY A 556 9.55 -7.85 -14.70
C GLY A 556 9.35 -8.44 -13.31
N ALA A 557 8.10 -8.46 -12.82
CA ALA A 557 7.77 -8.90 -11.47
C ALA A 557 8.00 -10.41 -11.27
N PHE A 558 7.52 -11.24 -12.19
CA PHE A 558 7.42 -12.69 -11.98
C PHE A 558 8.39 -13.52 -12.82
N LEU A 559 9.02 -12.93 -13.85
CA LEU A 559 9.98 -13.64 -14.71
C LEU A 559 11.38 -12.99 -14.71
N GLY A 560 11.57 -11.87 -14.00
CA GLY A 560 12.84 -11.14 -13.97
C GLY A 560 13.30 -10.68 -15.36
N THR A 561 12.34 -10.38 -16.25
CA THR A 561 12.59 -10.04 -17.65
C THR A 561 12.13 -8.61 -17.93
N ASN A 562 13.06 -7.73 -18.28
CA ASN A 562 12.74 -6.33 -18.56
C ASN A 562 12.27 -6.14 -20.02
N MET A 563 10.95 -6.09 -20.23
CA MET A 563 10.34 -5.92 -21.55
C MET A 563 10.02 -4.46 -21.92
N ARG A 564 10.50 -3.46 -21.18
CA ARG A 564 10.12 -2.04 -21.42
C ARG A 564 10.50 -1.57 -22.84
N CYS A 565 11.70 -1.89 -23.30
CA CYS A 565 12.15 -1.54 -24.66
C CYS A 565 11.27 -2.22 -25.74
N ALA A 566 10.82 -3.45 -25.46
CA ALA A 566 9.95 -4.25 -26.32
C ALA A 566 8.59 -3.60 -26.59
N ARG A 567 8.26 -2.47 -25.96
CA ARG A 567 7.05 -1.70 -26.27
C ARG A 567 7.04 -1.15 -27.70
N CYS A 568 8.18 -0.65 -28.17
CA CYS A 568 8.29 0.08 -29.44
C CYS A 568 9.21 -0.57 -30.48
N HIS A 569 10.15 -1.42 -30.05
CA HIS A 569 11.11 -2.13 -30.89
C HIS A 569 11.66 -3.34 -30.12
N ASP A 570 12.33 -4.27 -30.76
CA ASP A 570 13.02 -5.36 -30.04
C ASP A 570 14.06 -4.78 -29.10
N SER A 571 14.19 -5.35 -27.90
CA SER A 571 15.13 -4.87 -26.90
C SER A 571 16.57 -4.98 -27.42
N PRO A 572 17.37 -3.90 -27.34
CA PRO A 572 18.80 -3.98 -27.64
C PRO A 572 19.61 -4.51 -26.46
N ALA A 573 19.00 -4.62 -25.28
CA ALA A 573 19.70 -4.91 -24.02
C ALA A 573 19.46 -6.34 -23.51
N ASN A 574 18.44 -7.03 -24.03
CA ASN A 574 18.09 -8.40 -23.64
C ASN A 574 17.34 -9.09 -24.79
N SER A 575 17.02 -10.38 -24.62
CA SER A 575 16.43 -11.21 -25.67
C SER A 575 14.96 -10.90 -26.00
N SER A 576 14.31 -10.00 -25.26
CA SER A 576 12.89 -9.70 -25.42
C SER A 576 12.58 -8.97 -26.72
N THR A 577 11.66 -9.51 -27.51
CA THR A 577 11.19 -8.90 -28.77
C THR A 577 9.85 -8.21 -28.62
N GLN A 578 9.57 -7.25 -29.52
CA GLN A 578 8.29 -6.55 -29.56
C GLN A 578 7.13 -7.52 -29.77
N LYS A 579 7.32 -8.53 -30.62
CA LYS A 579 6.31 -9.56 -30.87
C LYS A 579 5.91 -10.30 -29.59
N GLN A 580 6.88 -10.70 -28.78
CA GLN A 580 6.62 -11.45 -27.56
C GLN A 580 5.79 -10.63 -26.55
N LEU A 581 6.10 -9.34 -26.38
CA LEU A 581 5.31 -8.47 -25.51
C LEU A 581 3.85 -8.34 -26.00
N PHE A 582 3.64 -8.16 -27.30
CA PHE A 582 2.30 -8.04 -27.87
C PHE A 582 1.52 -9.36 -27.84
N GLN A 583 2.19 -10.51 -27.85
CA GLN A 583 1.54 -11.81 -27.64
C GLN A 583 1.02 -11.95 -26.20
N ILE A 584 1.80 -11.55 -25.19
CA ILE A 584 1.33 -11.48 -23.78
C ILE A 584 0.17 -10.50 -23.65
N ALA A 585 0.29 -9.31 -24.26
CA ALA A 585 -0.77 -8.32 -24.26
C ALA A 585 -2.07 -8.86 -24.86
N ALA A 586 -1.99 -9.61 -25.97
CA ALA A 586 -3.14 -10.24 -26.60
C ALA A 586 -3.74 -11.36 -25.72
N MET A 587 -2.93 -12.13 -24.99
CA MET A 587 -3.41 -13.09 -23.98
C MET A 587 -4.18 -12.41 -22.84
N LEU A 588 -3.67 -11.29 -22.33
CA LEU A 588 -4.35 -10.48 -21.30
C LEU A 588 -5.63 -9.83 -21.83
N GLN A 589 -5.67 -9.48 -23.11
CA GLN A 589 -6.83 -8.88 -23.76
C GLN A 589 -7.88 -9.91 -24.20
N GLU A 590 -7.51 -11.20 -24.23
CA GLU A 590 -8.30 -12.34 -24.70
C GLU A 590 -8.72 -12.28 -26.18
N LYS A 591 -8.01 -11.48 -26.97
CA LYS A 591 -8.23 -11.32 -28.42
C LYS A 591 -6.99 -10.73 -29.09
N PRO A 592 -6.87 -10.83 -30.42
CA PRO A 592 -5.76 -10.22 -31.15
C PRO A 592 -5.68 -8.70 -30.92
N ILE A 593 -4.45 -8.19 -30.82
CA ILE A 593 -4.16 -6.75 -30.68
C ILE A 593 -3.55 -6.22 -31.98
N VAL A 594 -4.01 -5.04 -32.40
CA VAL A 594 -3.40 -4.29 -33.51
C VAL A 594 -2.30 -3.40 -32.94
N VAL A 595 -1.08 -3.48 -33.48
CA VAL A 595 0.04 -2.59 -33.10
C VAL A 595 -0.26 -1.17 -33.55
N PRO A 596 -0.44 -0.19 -32.65
CA PRO A 596 -0.70 1.20 -33.03
C PRO A 596 0.59 1.93 -33.46
N LYS A 597 0.43 3.06 -34.16
CA LYS A 597 1.56 3.88 -34.64
C LYS A 597 2.46 4.39 -33.52
N THR A 598 1.86 4.73 -32.37
CA THR A 598 2.52 5.21 -31.15
C THR A 598 3.38 4.14 -30.48
N SER A 599 3.22 2.85 -30.84
CA SER A 599 4.03 1.73 -30.36
C SER A 599 5.12 1.32 -31.36
N SER A 600 5.67 2.26 -32.13
CA SER A 600 6.76 2.02 -33.07
C SER A 600 7.65 3.25 -33.17
N VAL A 601 8.96 3.04 -33.31
CA VAL A 601 9.88 4.14 -33.64
C VAL A 601 9.74 4.48 -35.13
N PRO A 602 9.66 5.77 -35.52
CA PRO A 602 9.64 6.16 -36.93
C PRO A 602 10.91 5.72 -37.68
N GLN A 603 10.75 5.06 -38.84
CA GLN A 603 11.87 4.46 -39.60
C GLN A 603 12.84 5.48 -40.19
N ASP A 604 12.35 6.68 -40.52
CA ASP A 604 13.13 7.84 -40.96
C ASP A 604 14.18 8.27 -39.91
N LYS A 605 13.91 8.04 -38.62
CA LYS A 605 14.88 8.29 -37.53
C LYS A 605 15.95 7.21 -37.38
N LEU A 606 15.82 6.07 -38.06
CA LEU A 606 16.76 4.94 -37.98
C LEU A 606 17.75 4.89 -39.16
N HIS A 607 17.58 5.74 -40.19
CA HIS A 607 18.32 5.67 -41.46
C HIS A 607 19.38 6.77 -41.65
N THR A 608 19.87 7.37 -40.56
CA THR A 608 20.94 8.40 -40.59
C THR A 608 22.34 7.77 -40.76
N GLY A 609 22.59 7.09 -41.88
CA GLY A 609 23.94 6.67 -42.32
C GLY A 609 24.71 5.70 -41.40
N ARG A 610 24.15 5.30 -40.26
CA ARG A 610 24.73 4.36 -39.27
C ARG A 610 23.83 3.14 -39.11
N LYS A 611 24.41 1.98 -38.82
CA LYS A 611 23.66 0.74 -38.53
C LYS A 611 22.78 0.95 -37.29
N ALA A 612 21.47 0.75 -37.42
CA ALA A 612 20.52 0.95 -36.34
C ALA A 612 20.84 0.04 -35.13
N LEU A 613 20.88 0.63 -33.93
CA LEU A 613 21.10 -0.10 -32.66
C LEU A 613 19.88 -0.89 -32.20
N ILE A 614 18.72 -0.66 -32.83
CA ILE A 614 17.44 -1.27 -32.48
C ILE A 614 16.77 -1.82 -33.74
N ARG A 615 15.96 -2.87 -33.56
CA ARG A 615 15.21 -3.50 -34.65
C ARG A 615 13.72 -3.38 -34.39
N VAL A 616 12.99 -2.76 -35.32
CA VAL A 616 11.52 -2.77 -35.29
C VAL A 616 11.03 -3.94 -36.14
N THR A 617 10.57 -5.02 -35.50
CA THR A 617 10.11 -6.23 -36.19
C THR A 617 8.62 -6.23 -36.52
N LEU A 618 7.80 -5.49 -35.78
CA LEU A 618 6.37 -5.34 -36.08
C LEU A 618 6.06 -3.99 -36.70
N LYS A 619 5.40 -4.00 -37.86
CA LYS A 619 4.91 -2.78 -38.50
C LYS A 619 3.63 -2.29 -37.80
N PRO A 620 3.40 -0.98 -37.66
CA PRO A 620 2.09 -0.46 -37.26
C PRO A 620 0.96 -1.05 -38.12
N GLY A 621 -0.15 -1.43 -37.49
CA GLY A 621 -1.27 -2.12 -38.12
C GLY A 621 -1.17 -3.64 -38.12
N THR A 622 -0.02 -4.23 -37.74
CA THR A 622 0.12 -5.69 -37.61
C THR A 622 -0.84 -6.21 -36.52
N LYS A 623 -1.58 -7.27 -36.84
CA LYS A 623 -2.37 -8.02 -35.86
C LYS A 623 -1.49 -9.08 -35.21
N VAL A 624 -1.48 -9.12 -33.89
CA VAL A 624 -0.75 -10.10 -33.09
C VAL A 624 -1.76 -10.94 -32.31
N ASP A 625 -1.74 -12.25 -32.54
CA ASP A 625 -2.62 -13.21 -31.87
C ASP A 625 -2.11 -13.57 -30.45
N PRO A 626 -3.02 -13.94 -29.52
CA PRO A 626 -2.65 -14.45 -28.20
C PRO A 626 -1.75 -15.69 -28.29
N ALA A 627 -0.58 -15.66 -27.66
CA ALA A 627 0.31 -16.82 -27.58
C ALA A 627 1.32 -16.68 -26.42
N TRP A 628 1.73 -17.80 -25.83
CA TRP A 628 2.86 -17.80 -24.90
C TRP A 628 4.17 -17.64 -25.68
N PRO A 629 4.98 -16.61 -25.41
CA PRO A 629 6.10 -16.24 -26.28
C PRO A 629 7.46 -16.83 -25.91
N PHE A 630 7.58 -17.44 -24.73
CA PHE A 630 8.85 -17.96 -24.22
C PHE A 630 8.99 -19.44 -24.57
N ASP A 631 10.22 -19.90 -24.79
CA ASP A 631 10.51 -21.30 -25.09
C ASP A 631 9.78 -22.19 -24.08
N ALA A 632 9.15 -23.24 -24.60
CA ALA A 632 8.28 -24.11 -23.84
C ALA A 632 9.06 -24.90 -22.76
N THR A 633 9.40 -24.26 -21.65
CA THR A 633 9.28 -24.91 -20.33
C THR A 633 7.82 -25.29 -20.21
N LYS A 634 7.51 -26.50 -20.71
CA LYS A 634 6.18 -27.07 -21.00
C LYS A 634 5.12 -26.50 -20.06
N ALA A 635 4.41 -25.48 -20.52
CA ALA A 635 3.30 -24.90 -19.79
C ALA A 635 2.35 -26.05 -19.41
N ALA A 636 2.02 -26.17 -18.13
CA ALA A 636 0.99 -27.10 -17.72
C ALA A 636 -0.26 -26.80 -18.58
N PRO A 637 -0.85 -27.81 -19.27
CA PRO A 637 -2.02 -27.57 -20.10
C PRO A 637 -3.14 -27.04 -19.21
N SER A 638 -3.40 -25.74 -19.29
CA SER A 638 -4.64 -25.18 -18.75
C SER A 638 -5.77 -25.75 -19.58
N ARG A 639 -6.74 -26.39 -18.93
CA ARG A 639 -7.98 -26.84 -19.59
C ARG A 639 -8.91 -25.67 -19.91
N SER A 640 -8.54 -24.45 -19.51
CA SER A 640 -9.35 -23.25 -19.74
C SER A 640 -9.20 -22.74 -21.18
N ALA A 641 -10.33 -22.35 -21.75
CA ALA A 641 -10.37 -21.62 -23.02
C ALA A 641 -9.89 -20.16 -22.88
N SER A 642 -9.81 -19.62 -21.65
CA SER A 642 -9.30 -18.27 -21.39
C SER A 642 -7.79 -18.20 -21.59
N THR A 643 -7.34 -17.26 -22.41
CA THR A 643 -5.91 -17.00 -22.59
C THR A 643 -5.27 -16.35 -21.36
N ARG A 644 -6.05 -15.70 -20.47
CA ARG A 644 -5.54 -15.24 -19.17
C ARG A 644 -5.20 -16.41 -18.26
N ASP A 645 -6.07 -17.42 -18.20
CA ASP A 645 -5.80 -18.63 -17.42
C ASP A 645 -4.59 -19.41 -17.95
N GLN A 646 -4.45 -19.48 -19.28
CA GLN A 646 -3.28 -20.09 -19.91
C GLN A 646 -1.99 -19.33 -19.56
N LEU A 647 -2.03 -17.99 -19.60
CA LEU A 647 -0.90 -17.15 -19.20
C LEU A 647 -0.54 -17.33 -17.72
N ALA A 648 -1.55 -17.31 -16.84
CA ALA A 648 -1.36 -17.52 -15.41
C ALA A 648 -0.74 -18.89 -15.10
N ALA A 649 -1.26 -19.95 -15.72
CA ALA A 649 -0.73 -21.30 -15.58
C ALA A 649 0.72 -21.40 -16.09
N ALA A 650 1.05 -20.78 -17.23
CA ALA A 650 2.40 -20.78 -17.78
C ALA A 650 3.42 -20.05 -16.87
N ILE A 651 3.03 -18.93 -16.26
CA ILE A 651 3.90 -18.19 -15.34
C ILE A 651 4.13 -18.98 -14.05
N THR A 652 3.07 -19.58 -13.48
CA THR A 652 3.11 -20.12 -12.12
C THR A 652 3.28 -21.65 -12.05
N ALA A 653 3.52 -22.31 -13.19
CA ALA A 653 3.78 -23.75 -13.25
C ALA A 653 5.11 -24.12 -12.54
N PRO A 654 5.19 -25.30 -11.90
CA PRO A 654 6.43 -25.76 -11.26
C PRO A 654 7.55 -26.01 -12.27
N GLU A 655 7.23 -26.38 -13.52
CA GLU A 655 8.19 -26.52 -14.62
C GLU A 655 8.85 -25.19 -15.00
N ASN A 656 8.17 -24.06 -14.77
CA ASN A 656 8.73 -22.74 -14.95
C ASN A 656 9.52 -22.34 -13.70
N THR A 657 10.72 -22.90 -13.55
CA THR A 657 11.57 -22.64 -12.37
C THR A 657 11.93 -21.17 -12.21
N ARG A 658 11.92 -20.39 -13.30
CA ARG A 658 12.19 -18.95 -13.27
C ARG A 658 11.25 -18.22 -12.33
N PHE A 659 9.97 -18.57 -12.29
CA PHE A 659 9.02 -17.94 -11.35
C PHE A 659 9.43 -18.16 -9.90
N ALA A 660 9.70 -19.40 -9.51
CA ALA A 660 10.10 -19.73 -8.15
C ALA A 660 11.44 -19.05 -7.78
N GLU A 661 12.43 -19.11 -8.68
CA GLU A 661 13.74 -18.48 -8.50
C GLU A 661 13.64 -16.95 -8.34
N VAL A 662 12.87 -16.28 -9.19
CA VAL A 662 12.68 -14.82 -9.14
C VAL A 662 12.03 -14.42 -7.82
N MET A 663 11.00 -15.14 -7.40
CA MET A 663 10.28 -14.81 -6.17
C MET A 663 11.13 -15.04 -4.92
N VAL A 664 11.87 -16.15 -4.82
CA VAL A 664 12.75 -16.36 -3.66
C VAL A 664 13.93 -15.39 -3.64
N ASN A 665 14.48 -14.99 -4.81
CA ASN A 665 15.52 -13.98 -4.88
C ASN A 665 15.03 -12.60 -4.41
N ARG A 666 13.78 -12.24 -4.71
CA ARG A 666 13.16 -11.00 -4.23
C ARG A 666 12.98 -11.01 -2.71
N ILE A 667 12.51 -12.12 -2.14
CA ILE A 667 12.43 -12.29 -0.68
C ILE A 667 13.83 -12.20 -0.06
N TRP A 668 14.80 -12.90 -0.65
CA TRP A 668 16.20 -12.89 -0.22
C TRP A 668 16.78 -11.47 -0.21
N LYS A 669 16.63 -10.72 -1.31
CA LYS A 669 17.09 -9.32 -1.41
C LYS A 669 16.51 -8.47 -0.29
N ARG A 670 15.21 -8.60 0.00
CA ARG A 670 14.52 -7.82 1.04
C ARG A 670 15.05 -8.10 2.45
N LEU A 671 15.46 -9.34 2.75
CA LEU A 671 15.96 -9.71 4.08
C LEU A 671 17.48 -9.57 4.22
N MET A 672 18.23 -9.91 3.17
CA MET A 672 19.70 -9.99 3.18
C MET A 672 20.37 -8.74 2.63
N GLY A 673 19.62 -7.77 2.09
CA GLY A 673 20.12 -6.50 1.55
C GLY A 673 20.72 -6.59 0.14
N ARG A 674 21.01 -7.79 -0.36
CA ARG A 674 21.50 -8.07 -1.71
C ARG A 674 20.86 -9.34 -2.25
N GLY A 675 20.50 -9.36 -3.53
CA GLY A 675 19.96 -10.53 -4.22
C GLY A 675 21.04 -11.58 -4.49
N ILE A 676 20.64 -12.84 -4.58
CA ILE A 676 21.49 -13.91 -5.14
C ILE A 676 21.76 -13.61 -6.62
N VAL A 677 20.77 -13.06 -7.34
CA VAL A 677 20.90 -12.51 -8.69
C VAL A 677 20.62 -11.01 -8.64
N GLU A 678 21.51 -10.21 -9.24
CA GLU A 678 21.38 -8.76 -9.38
C GLU A 678 21.59 -8.34 -10.85
N PRO A 679 20.79 -7.39 -11.39
CA PRO A 679 19.62 -6.76 -10.75
C PRO A 679 18.42 -7.71 -10.68
N VAL A 680 17.53 -7.52 -9.70
CA VAL A 680 16.40 -8.43 -9.43
C VAL A 680 15.31 -8.44 -10.51
N ASP A 681 15.27 -7.44 -11.39
CA ASP A 681 14.25 -7.21 -12.41
C ASP A 681 14.73 -7.41 -13.86
N ASP A 682 16.03 -7.63 -14.09
CA ASP A 682 16.60 -7.97 -15.40
C ASP A 682 17.71 -9.03 -15.28
N TRP A 683 17.29 -10.28 -15.16
CA TRP A 683 18.17 -11.42 -14.88
C TRP A 683 19.09 -11.78 -16.04
N GLU A 684 18.82 -11.32 -17.27
CA GLU A 684 19.73 -11.55 -18.41
C GLU A 684 21.06 -10.80 -18.25
N ARG A 685 21.10 -9.79 -17.37
CA ARG A 685 22.32 -9.04 -17.03
C ARG A 685 23.07 -9.62 -15.83
N GLY A 686 22.42 -10.49 -15.07
CA GLY A 686 22.92 -11.04 -13.81
C GLY A 686 23.30 -12.51 -13.91
N SER A 687 24.10 -12.98 -12.98
CA SER A 687 24.34 -14.41 -12.75
C SER A 687 24.20 -14.70 -11.26
N PRO A 688 23.68 -15.87 -10.86
CA PRO A 688 23.49 -16.21 -9.46
C PRO A 688 24.83 -16.36 -8.74
N SER A 689 25.02 -15.65 -7.63
CA SER A 689 26.19 -15.81 -6.76
C SER A 689 26.25 -17.20 -6.10
N HIS A 690 25.07 -17.74 -5.77
CA HIS A 690 24.87 -19.05 -5.16
C HIS A 690 23.80 -19.85 -5.93
N PRO A 691 24.13 -20.46 -7.08
CA PRO A 691 23.16 -21.15 -7.93
C PRO A 691 22.45 -22.31 -7.23
N GLU A 692 23.16 -23.12 -6.45
CA GLU A 692 22.57 -24.25 -5.73
C GLU A 692 21.66 -23.80 -4.58
N LEU A 693 22.05 -22.74 -3.84
CA LEU A 693 21.18 -22.14 -2.82
C LEU A 693 19.89 -21.58 -3.44
N LEU A 694 19.99 -20.87 -4.57
CA LEU A 694 18.83 -20.35 -5.28
C LEU A 694 17.89 -21.48 -5.71
N ARG A 695 18.44 -22.55 -6.27
CA ARG A 695 17.68 -23.73 -6.67
C ARG A 695 17.03 -24.43 -5.47
N TYR A 696 17.76 -24.58 -4.36
CA TYR A 696 17.25 -25.13 -3.11
C TYR A 696 16.05 -24.33 -2.60
N LEU A 697 16.19 -23.00 -2.46
CA LEU A 697 15.11 -22.13 -2.01
C LEU A 697 13.91 -22.16 -2.97
N ALA A 698 14.13 -22.17 -4.28
CA ALA A 698 13.06 -22.28 -5.27
C ALA A 698 12.30 -23.61 -5.15
N ARG A 699 13.00 -24.73 -4.90
CA ARG A 699 12.37 -26.03 -4.62
C ARG A 699 11.59 -26.01 -3.32
N GLU A 700 12.13 -25.45 -2.24
CA GLU A 700 11.39 -25.29 -0.98
C GLU A 700 10.13 -24.43 -1.17
N PHE A 701 10.19 -23.43 -2.04
CA PHE A 701 9.05 -22.58 -2.35
C PHE A 701 7.96 -23.34 -3.09
N VAL A 702 8.32 -24.16 -4.08
CA VAL A 702 7.34 -25.05 -4.74
C VAL A 702 6.80 -26.09 -3.75
N ARG A 703 7.66 -26.66 -2.89
CA ARG A 703 7.31 -27.71 -1.92
C ARG A 703 6.35 -27.22 -0.84
N SER A 704 6.50 -25.98 -0.38
CA SER A 704 5.58 -25.34 0.57
C SER A 704 4.23 -24.98 -0.06
N GLY A 705 4.09 -25.17 -1.37
CA GLY A 705 2.94 -24.68 -2.11
C GLY A 705 3.00 -23.17 -2.31
N TYR A 706 4.15 -22.64 -2.73
CA TYR A 706 4.37 -21.22 -3.00
C TYR A 706 4.03 -20.31 -1.80
N ASP A 707 4.25 -20.81 -0.58
CA ASP A 707 4.10 -20.03 0.66
C ASP A 707 5.36 -19.18 0.90
N LEU A 708 5.18 -17.86 0.85
CA LEU A 708 6.23 -16.86 1.09
C LEU A 708 6.85 -17.00 2.48
N ARG A 709 6.03 -17.29 3.50
CA ARG A 709 6.46 -17.29 4.91
C ARG A 709 7.36 -18.46 5.23
N THR A 710 7.21 -19.57 4.51
CA THR A 710 8.15 -20.69 4.60
C THR A 710 9.56 -20.27 4.18
N ILE A 711 9.68 -19.48 3.11
CA ILE A 711 10.98 -18.98 2.64
C ILE A 711 11.54 -17.89 3.56
N GLU A 712 10.71 -16.95 4.00
CA GLU A 712 11.11 -15.96 5.00
C GLU A 712 11.64 -16.65 6.27
N ARG A 713 10.91 -17.64 6.80
CA ARG A 713 11.32 -18.41 7.98
C ARG A 713 12.65 -19.12 7.77
N LEU A 714 12.88 -19.75 6.62
CA LEU A 714 14.16 -20.40 6.31
C LEU A 714 15.32 -19.40 6.34
N ILE A 715 15.13 -18.20 5.78
CA ILE A 715 16.16 -17.16 5.76
C ILE A 715 16.39 -16.58 7.17
N LEU A 716 15.32 -16.21 7.88
CA LEU A 716 15.38 -15.61 9.22
C LEU A 716 16.02 -16.55 10.26
N ARG A 717 15.84 -17.86 10.09
CA ARG A 717 16.47 -18.90 10.92
C ARG A 717 17.92 -19.18 10.57
N SER A 718 18.44 -18.67 9.46
CA SER A 718 19.85 -18.88 9.13
C SER A 718 20.75 -18.16 10.14
N HIS A 719 21.91 -18.75 10.42
CA HIS A 719 22.96 -18.04 11.13
C HIS A 719 23.35 -16.77 10.36
N ALA A 720 23.42 -16.82 9.02
CA ALA A 720 23.78 -15.69 8.18
C ALA A 720 22.92 -14.44 8.41
N TYR A 721 21.59 -14.58 8.48
CA TYR A 721 20.68 -13.46 8.80
C TYR A 721 20.89 -12.91 10.21
N GLN A 722 21.18 -13.79 11.17
CA GLN A 722 21.29 -13.45 12.60
C GLN A 722 22.67 -12.91 13.01
N ARG A 723 23.58 -12.70 12.08
CA ARG A 723 24.91 -12.11 12.31
C ARG A 723 24.82 -10.63 12.69
N ALA A 724 25.73 -10.13 13.50
CA ALA A 724 25.89 -8.70 13.76
C ALA A 724 26.27 -7.97 12.46
N ALA A 725 25.71 -6.77 12.25
CA ALA A 725 26.08 -5.98 11.08
C ALA A 725 27.55 -5.50 11.19
N ASP A 726 28.24 -5.44 10.06
CA ASP A 726 29.58 -4.86 9.96
C ASP A 726 29.46 -3.36 9.66
N ALA A 727 29.59 -2.54 10.70
CA ALA A 727 29.45 -1.08 10.60
C ALA A 727 30.49 -0.41 9.69
N ASN A 728 31.59 -1.11 9.34
CA ASN A 728 32.62 -0.58 8.44
C ASN A 728 32.27 -0.79 6.96
N ARG A 729 31.15 -1.45 6.65
CA ARG A 729 30.72 -1.73 5.28
C ARG A 729 29.50 -0.92 4.90
N THR A 730 29.53 -0.44 3.66
CA THR A 730 28.42 0.28 3.03
C THR A 730 27.58 -0.62 2.14
N GLU A 731 28.06 -1.83 1.81
CA GLU A 731 27.39 -2.78 0.91
C GLU A 731 27.54 -4.23 1.42
N VAL A 732 26.53 -5.05 1.13
CA VAL A 732 26.56 -6.49 1.40
C VAL A 732 27.37 -7.18 0.31
N ASP A 733 28.39 -7.96 0.69
CA ASP A 733 29.19 -8.71 -0.27
C ASP A 733 28.41 -9.86 -0.92
N ALA A 734 28.88 -10.34 -2.07
CA ALA A 734 28.22 -11.41 -2.81
C ALA A 734 28.21 -12.78 -2.10
N TYR A 735 28.91 -12.91 -0.95
CA TYR A 735 29.01 -14.12 -0.14
C TYR A 735 28.17 -14.05 1.13
N PHE A 736 27.51 -12.92 1.40
CA PHE A 736 26.73 -12.69 2.60
C PHE A 736 27.54 -12.91 3.89
N SER A 737 28.80 -12.47 3.91
CA SER A 737 29.71 -12.70 5.05
C SER A 737 29.22 -12.03 6.33
N ALA A 738 28.70 -10.81 6.22
CA ALA A 738 28.05 -10.06 7.30
C ALA A 738 26.94 -9.15 6.75
N PRO A 739 25.85 -8.92 7.49
CA PRO A 739 24.88 -7.87 7.19
C PRO A 739 25.52 -6.48 7.28
N ILE A 740 24.79 -5.48 6.76
CA ILE A 740 25.10 -4.05 6.94
C ILE A 740 23.93 -3.35 7.63
N HIS A 741 24.17 -2.16 8.17
CA HIS A 741 23.06 -1.28 8.55
C HIS A 741 22.30 -0.85 7.30
N ARG A 742 20.99 -1.14 7.26
CA ARG A 742 20.14 -0.82 6.10
C ARG A 742 19.24 0.35 6.42
N ARG A 743 19.16 1.31 5.50
CA ARG A 743 18.23 2.44 5.63
C ARG A 743 16.80 1.93 5.63
N LEU A 744 15.99 2.52 6.50
CA LEU A 744 14.55 2.28 6.51
C LEU A 744 13.88 2.88 5.28
N THR A 745 12.86 2.19 4.79
CA THR A 745 11.94 2.72 3.76
C THR A 745 11.12 3.89 4.32
N ALA A 746 10.59 4.75 3.44
CA ALA A 746 9.71 5.85 3.82
C ALA A 746 8.56 5.41 4.75
N GLU A 747 7.90 4.29 4.42
CA GLU A 747 6.81 3.72 5.20
C GLU A 747 7.29 3.27 6.58
N GLN A 748 8.43 2.57 6.67
CA GLN A 748 9.00 2.17 7.96
C GLN A 748 9.34 3.39 8.83
N ILE A 749 9.89 4.47 8.25
CA ILE A 749 10.22 5.68 9.01
C ILE A 749 8.95 6.29 9.62
N VAL A 750 7.96 6.58 8.78
CA VAL A 750 6.71 7.22 9.22
C VAL A 750 5.95 6.33 10.20
N ASP A 751 5.75 5.04 9.87
CA ASP A 751 5.01 4.13 10.73
C ASP A 751 5.73 3.91 12.07
N SER A 752 7.07 3.89 12.09
CA SER A 752 7.85 3.79 13.33
C SER A 752 7.72 5.02 14.20
N LEU A 753 7.67 6.23 13.64
CA LEU A 753 7.45 7.46 14.42
C LEU A 753 6.13 7.41 15.20
N PHE A 754 5.04 7.01 14.54
CA PHE A 754 3.74 6.89 15.20
C PHE A 754 3.66 5.68 16.15
N ALA A 755 4.22 4.52 15.76
CA ALA A 755 4.19 3.30 16.58
C ALA A 755 4.98 3.46 17.88
N THR A 756 6.21 3.99 17.81
CA THR A 756 7.08 4.15 18.98
C THR A 756 6.57 5.20 19.95
N THR A 757 5.92 6.26 19.47
CA THR A 757 5.34 7.31 20.32
C THR A 757 3.95 6.96 20.83
N GLY A 758 3.26 6.02 20.17
CA GLY A 758 1.86 5.68 20.42
C GLY A 758 0.89 6.78 19.99
N LYS A 759 1.32 7.70 19.13
CA LYS A 759 0.50 8.77 18.57
C LYS A 759 -0.31 8.24 17.39
N SER A 760 -1.60 8.59 17.30
CA SER A 760 -2.39 8.32 16.09
C SER A 760 -2.06 9.31 14.98
N MET A 761 -2.01 8.86 13.73
CA MET A 761 -1.84 9.74 12.56
C MET A 761 -2.96 10.78 12.46
N GLY A 762 -4.20 10.37 12.73
CA GLY A 762 -5.37 11.25 12.80
C GLY A 762 -5.60 12.11 11.56
N VAL A 763 -5.33 11.60 10.34
CA VAL A 763 -5.32 12.43 9.12
C VAL A 763 -6.70 12.63 8.46
N GLY A 764 -7.72 11.87 8.87
CA GLY A 764 -9.04 11.89 8.24
C GLY A 764 -9.12 11.00 6.99
N GLU A 765 -10.23 11.09 6.26
CA GLU A 765 -10.47 10.29 5.05
C GLU A 765 -9.74 10.88 3.83
N ILE A 766 -9.08 10.03 3.03
CA ILE A 766 -8.57 10.41 1.70
C ILE A 766 -9.75 10.39 0.73
N ASN A 767 -10.50 11.50 0.71
CA ASN A 767 -11.68 11.69 -0.12
C ASN A 767 -11.95 13.18 -0.33
N LEU A 768 -12.20 13.59 -1.58
CA LEU A 768 -12.55 14.96 -1.95
C LEU A 768 -14.08 15.18 -2.05
N ASP A 769 -14.86 14.11 -2.06
CA ASP A 769 -16.32 14.05 -2.17
C ASP A 769 -16.93 13.49 -0.88
N VAL A 770 -16.51 13.99 0.28
CA VAL A 770 -16.95 13.47 1.60
C VAL A 770 -18.46 13.47 1.83
N ASP A 771 -19.24 14.27 1.09
CA ASP A 771 -20.70 14.30 1.15
C ASP A 771 -21.41 13.34 0.16
N GLY A 772 -20.66 12.67 -0.72
CA GLY A 772 -21.18 11.71 -1.70
C GLY A 772 -22.01 12.36 -2.81
N GLY A 773 -21.77 13.65 -3.07
CA GLY A 773 -22.51 14.45 -4.04
C GLY A 773 -22.11 14.22 -5.49
N ARG A 774 -20.94 13.62 -5.77
CA ARG A 774 -20.46 13.34 -7.14
C ARG A 774 -20.92 12.00 -7.68
N ASP A 775 -20.90 11.91 -9.00
CA ASP A 775 -21.04 10.64 -9.71
C ASP A 775 -19.95 9.65 -9.27
N TRP A 776 -20.38 8.42 -8.96
CA TRP A 776 -19.51 7.30 -8.58
C TRP A 776 -18.40 7.03 -9.59
N GLY A 777 -18.63 7.33 -10.88
CA GLY A 777 -17.63 7.22 -11.93
C GLY A 777 -16.40 8.10 -11.71
N ASN A 778 -16.56 9.25 -11.06
CA ASN A 778 -15.63 10.37 -11.10
C ASN A 778 -14.84 10.61 -9.80
N SER A 779 -15.15 9.90 -8.72
CA SER A 779 -14.46 10.02 -7.44
C SER A 779 -14.34 8.66 -6.76
N ILE A 780 -13.22 8.44 -6.09
CA ILE A 780 -12.98 7.28 -5.22
C ILE A 780 -12.69 7.77 -3.80
N SER A 781 -13.15 7.02 -2.80
CA SER A 781 -12.65 7.12 -1.44
C SER A 781 -11.59 6.05 -1.24
N LEU A 782 -10.47 6.41 -0.61
CA LEU A 782 -9.44 5.46 -0.18
C LEU A 782 -9.51 5.16 1.32
N GLY A 783 -10.56 5.61 2.01
CA GLY A 783 -10.75 5.40 3.44
C GLY A 783 -9.88 6.30 4.31
N VAL A 784 -9.75 5.95 5.60
CA VAL A 784 -8.98 6.70 6.61
C VAL A 784 -7.65 5.99 6.84
N PRO A 785 -6.51 6.57 6.42
CA PRO A 785 -5.20 5.98 6.62
C PRO A 785 -4.84 5.81 8.09
N ARG A 786 -4.35 4.62 8.42
CA ARG A 786 -3.72 4.20 9.68
C ARG A 786 -2.29 3.69 9.45
N ARG A 787 -1.90 3.47 8.19
CA ARG A 787 -0.56 3.03 7.76
C ARG A 787 -0.10 3.83 6.56
N SER A 788 1.22 3.98 6.43
CA SER A 788 1.83 4.77 5.35
C SER A 788 1.50 4.27 3.94
N TRP A 789 1.30 2.95 3.77
CA TRP A 789 0.97 2.37 2.45
C TRP A 789 -0.44 2.73 1.95
N GLU A 790 -1.34 3.15 2.84
CA GLU A 790 -2.73 3.49 2.50
C GLU A 790 -2.83 4.86 1.82
N PHE A 791 -1.79 5.69 1.92
CA PHE A 791 -1.71 6.99 1.27
C PHE A 791 -1.65 6.87 -0.26
N ALA A 792 -2.01 7.97 -0.92
CA ALA A 792 -1.97 8.11 -2.38
C ALA A 792 -1.62 9.57 -2.73
N SER A 793 -1.40 9.83 -4.02
CA SER A 793 -1.11 11.18 -4.50
C SER A 793 -2.24 12.17 -4.17
N THR A 794 -1.86 13.32 -3.61
CA THR A 794 -2.70 14.51 -3.39
C THR A 794 -2.67 15.47 -4.58
N SER A 795 -1.95 15.14 -5.67
CA SER A 795 -1.62 16.09 -6.76
C SER A 795 -2.82 16.75 -7.44
N ASN A 796 -4.03 16.17 -7.39
CA ASN A 796 -5.20 16.81 -7.99
C ASN A 796 -5.77 17.98 -7.17
N GLU A 797 -5.28 18.19 -5.95
CA GLU A 797 -5.69 19.29 -5.07
C GLU A 797 -4.95 20.59 -5.41
N ARG A 798 -3.81 20.51 -6.10
CA ARG A 798 -2.94 21.67 -6.41
C ARG A 798 -3.67 22.76 -7.18
N ASP A 799 -4.60 22.39 -8.05
CA ASP A 799 -5.38 23.34 -8.86
C ASP A 799 -6.59 23.91 -8.09
N ARG A 800 -6.85 23.45 -6.86
CA ARG A 800 -8.02 23.83 -6.03
C ARG A 800 -7.65 23.84 -4.53
N PRO A 801 -7.07 24.93 -3.99
CA PRO A 801 -6.63 25.01 -2.59
C PRO A 801 -7.72 24.67 -1.55
N SER A 802 -8.98 24.97 -1.85
CA SER A 802 -10.14 24.60 -1.04
C SER A 802 -10.39 23.08 -0.92
N LEU A 803 -9.74 22.25 -1.73
CA LEU A 803 -9.80 20.80 -1.64
C LEU A 803 -8.55 20.17 -1.01
N SER A 804 -7.60 21.00 -0.55
CA SER A 804 -6.40 20.50 0.13
C SER A 804 -6.74 19.54 1.29
N LEU A 805 -5.89 18.55 1.53
CA LEU A 805 -5.93 17.66 2.69
C LEU A 805 -4.71 17.91 3.59
N PRO A 806 -4.67 19.00 4.40
CA PRO A 806 -3.43 19.44 5.05
C PRO A 806 -2.77 18.40 5.95
N ARG A 807 -3.56 17.61 6.68
CA ARG A 807 -3.02 16.55 7.55
C ARG A 807 -2.49 15.36 6.75
N VAL A 808 -3.13 15.00 5.64
CA VAL A 808 -2.64 13.98 4.70
C VAL A 808 -1.33 14.45 4.05
N GLN A 809 -1.31 15.70 3.60
CA GLN A 809 -0.13 16.31 2.99
C GLN A 809 1.08 16.29 3.92
N ALA A 810 0.91 16.63 5.20
CA ALA A 810 1.99 16.62 6.18
C ALA A 810 2.69 15.25 6.30
N VAL A 811 1.95 14.15 6.18
CA VAL A 811 2.52 12.79 6.19
C VAL A 811 3.16 12.45 4.84
N VAL A 812 2.49 12.79 3.74
CA VAL A 812 2.99 12.59 2.37
C VAL A 812 4.31 13.33 2.12
N ASP A 813 4.51 14.50 2.73
CA ASP A 813 5.75 15.26 2.63
C ASP A 813 6.92 14.48 3.24
N VAL A 814 6.74 13.88 4.42
CA VAL A 814 7.76 13.01 5.03
C VAL A 814 8.02 11.80 4.16
N LEU A 815 6.96 11.09 3.74
CA LEU A 815 7.11 9.92 2.88
C LEU A 815 7.93 10.25 1.62
N SER A 816 7.62 11.36 0.95
CA SER A 816 8.27 11.77 -0.29
C SER A 816 9.76 12.10 -0.11
N MET A 817 10.15 12.70 1.02
CA MET A 817 11.57 12.97 1.33
C MET A 817 12.40 11.69 1.54
N PHE A 818 11.75 10.57 1.82
CA PHE A 818 12.39 9.26 2.00
C PHE A 818 12.16 8.31 0.81
N GLY A 819 11.89 8.86 -0.38
CA GLY A 819 11.83 8.10 -1.64
C GLY A 819 10.48 7.43 -1.92
N TRP A 820 9.42 7.73 -1.15
CA TRP A 820 8.08 7.25 -1.47
C TRP A 820 7.56 7.82 -2.78
N ARG A 821 6.85 6.98 -3.55
CA ARG A 821 6.29 7.34 -4.85
C ARG A 821 4.79 7.59 -4.74
N ALA A 822 4.38 8.85 -4.75
CA ALA A 822 2.98 9.25 -4.85
C ALA A 822 2.34 8.80 -6.17
N PHE A 823 3.13 8.77 -7.24
CA PHE A 823 2.71 8.43 -8.60
C PHE A 823 3.54 7.24 -9.12
N ARG A 824 2.86 6.16 -9.52
CA ARG A 824 3.47 4.89 -9.96
C ARG A 824 3.04 4.54 -11.40
N PRO A 825 3.49 5.28 -12.41
CA PRO A 825 3.18 4.98 -13.82
C PRO A 825 3.85 3.69 -14.31
N ASP A 826 4.87 3.25 -13.59
CA ASP A 826 5.80 2.19 -13.97
C ASP A 826 6.19 1.34 -12.75
N PRO A 827 6.43 0.03 -12.94
CA PRO A 827 6.91 -0.84 -11.87
C PRO A 827 8.34 -0.47 -11.46
N THR A 828 8.66 -0.61 -10.17
CA THR A 828 10.04 -0.56 -9.68
C THR A 828 10.28 -1.66 -8.66
N SER A 829 11.49 -2.22 -8.65
CA SER A 829 11.92 -3.20 -7.64
C SER A 829 12.78 -2.58 -6.54
N GLU A 830 13.38 -1.43 -6.80
CA GLU A 830 14.24 -0.70 -5.86
C GLU A 830 13.88 0.79 -5.90
N ARG A 831 13.90 1.43 -4.73
CA ARG A 831 13.73 2.89 -4.59
C ARG A 831 15.10 3.50 -4.33
N ASP A 832 15.25 4.76 -4.73
CA ASP A 832 16.39 5.54 -4.29
C ASP A 832 16.25 5.83 -2.78
N VAL A 833 17.28 5.49 -2.03
CA VAL A 833 17.38 5.68 -0.57
C VAL A 833 18.60 6.53 -0.21
N ALA A 834 19.16 7.25 -1.19
CA ALA A 834 20.30 8.11 -1.00
C ALA A 834 20.06 9.14 0.13
N PRO A 835 21.11 9.49 0.89
CA PRO A 835 21.04 10.57 1.87
C PRO A 835 20.78 11.92 1.18
N GLU A 836 19.82 12.67 1.72
CA GLU A 836 19.57 14.05 1.32
C GLU A 836 19.54 14.97 2.54
N VAL A 837 19.91 16.23 2.36
CA VAL A 837 19.96 17.24 3.45
C VAL A 837 18.56 17.54 4.01
N LEU A 838 17.50 17.36 3.23
CA LEU A 838 16.12 17.63 3.66
C LEU A 838 15.56 16.53 4.59
N GLN A 839 16.10 15.31 4.53
CA GLN A 839 15.67 14.18 5.37
C GLN A 839 15.80 14.49 6.88
N PRO A 840 16.96 14.91 7.41
CA PRO A 840 17.04 15.31 8.81
C PRO A 840 16.22 16.57 9.11
N ALA A 841 16.16 17.54 8.19
CA ALA A 841 15.42 18.78 8.41
C ALA A 841 13.91 18.54 8.63
N ILE A 842 13.29 17.65 7.85
CA ILE A 842 11.87 17.34 7.98
C ILE A 842 11.57 16.49 9.22
N LEU A 843 12.49 15.61 9.65
CA LEU A 843 12.34 14.85 10.90
C LEU A 843 12.55 15.73 12.15
N SER A 844 13.36 16.78 12.05
CA SER A 844 13.63 17.69 13.16
C SER A 844 12.56 18.76 13.35
N ASN A 845 12.05 19.34 12.25
CA ASN A 845 11.20 20.54 12.30
C ASN A 845 9.90 20.42 11.48
N GLY A 846 9.64 19.27 10.86
CA GLY A 846 8.44 19.06 10.06
C GLY A 846 7.17 18.99 10.90
N THR A 847 6.01 19.10 10.24
CA THR A 847 4.71 19.07 10.91
C THR A 847 4.48 17.75 11.65
N VAL A 848 4.85 16.61 11.04
CA VAL A 848 4.77 15.29 11.70
C VAL A 848 5.70 15.22 12.92
N ALA A 849 6.90 15.80 12.85
CA ALA A 849 7.84 15.84 13.97
C ALA A 849 7.21 16.50 15.20
N VAL A 850 6.51 17.63 15.00
CA VAL A 850 5.75 18.30 16.07
C VAL A 850 4.66 17.41 16.68
N TRP A 851 3.97 16.61 15.86
CA TRP A 851 2.90 15.73 16.34
C TRP A 851 3.39 14.59 17.20
N VAL A 852 4.55 14.03 16.87
CA VAL A 852 5.13 12.85 17.54
C VAL A 852 6.06 13.22 18.69
N THR A 853 6.46 14.49 18.81
CA THR A 853 7.24 14.97 19.97
C THR A 853 6.34 15.62 21.01
N ARG A 854 5.28 16.33 20.61
CA ARG A 854 4.39 16.99 21.55
C ARG A 854 3.56 15.98 22.35
N LEU A 855 3.68 16.05 23.67
CA LEU A 855 2.94 15.24 24.61
C LEU A 855 1.53 15.77 24.81
N SER A 856 0.61 15.39 23.93
CA SER A 856 -0.84 15.58 24.08
C SER A 856 -1.49 14.47 24.92
N ASP A 857 -2.76 14.62 25.29
CA ASP A 857 -3.46 13.64 26.16
C ASP A 857 -3.62 12.24 25.53
N ASP A 858 -3.70 12.17 24.21
CA ASP A 858 -3.77 10.94 23.41
C ASP A 858 -2.39 10.37 23.03
N HIS A 859 -1.29 11.01 23.47
CA HIS A 859 0.06 10.60 23.13
C HIS A 859 0.56 9.48 24.06
N GLY A 860 1.06 8.38 23.50
CA GLY A 860 1.46 7.20 24.26
C GLY A 860 2.61 7.44 25.27
N ILE A 861 3.51 8.39 24.99
CA ILE A 861 4.57 8.80 25.94
C ILE A 861 4.03 9.63 27.11
N THR A 862 2.91 10.35 26.94
CA THR A 862 2.27 11.06 28.06
C THR A 862 1.87 10.06 29.14
N GLN A 863 1.26 8.93 28.74
CA GLN A 863 0.89 7.89 29.70
C GLN A 863 2.12 7.27 30.37
N LEU A 864 3.21 7.03 29.62
CA LEU A 864 4.46 6.53 30.19
C LEU A 864 5.05 7.51 31.24
N ALA A 865 4.99 8.81 30.96
CA ALA A 865 5.45 9.84 31.89
C ALA A 865 4.61 9.86 33.17
N LEU A 866 3.29 9.72 33.06
CA LEU A 866 2.39 9.68 34.21
C LEU A 866 2.65 8.46 35.10
N ASP A 867 2.92 7.31 34.50
CA ASP A 867 3.11 6.04 35.22
C ASP A 867 4.54 5.83 35.76
N ALA A 868 5.52 6.60 35.25
CA ALA A 868 6.93 6.45 35.62
C ALA A 868 7.18 6.64 37.13
N ARG A 869 7.97 5.73 37.73
CA ARG A 869 8.33 5.79 39.16
C ARG A 869 9.61 6.58 39.42
N SER A 870 10.50 6.67 38.44
CA SER A 870 11.72 7.48 38.50
C SER A 870 12.13 7.94 37.08
N PRO A 871 12.99 8.96 36.96
CA PRO A 871 13.55 9.37 35.67
C PRO A 871 14.33 8.24 34.99
N GLU A 872 15.06 7.41 35.73
CA GLU A 872 15.80 6.27 35.19
C GLU A 872 14.87 5.26 34.52
N ALA A 873 13.77 4.89 35.20
CA ALA A 873 12.78 3.97 34.66
C ALA A 873 12.09 4.55 33.40
N LEU A 874 11.86 5.88 33.38
CA LEU A 874 11.31 6.56 32.21
C LEU A 874 12.29 6.53 31.04
N VAL A 875 13.56 6.88 31.25
CA VAL A 875 14.61 6.86 30.22
C VAL A 875 14.81 5.44 29.67
N ASP A 876 14.83 4.43 30.53
CA ASP A 876 14.93 3.03 30.12
C ASP A 876 13.76 2.61 29.24
N ALA A 877 12.54 2.96 29.63
CA ALA A 877 11.35 2.67 28.85
C ALA A 877 11.35 3.43 27.51
N LEU A 878 11.82 4.68 27.45
CA LEU A 878 11.94 5.43 26.20
C LEU A 878 12.94 4.77 25.24
N MET A 879 14.13 4.45 25.72
CA MET A 879 15.19 3.86 24.90
C MET A 879 14.82 2.46 24.40
N LEU A 880 14.19 1.63 25.25
CA LEU A 880 13.67 0.34 24.82
C LEU A 880 12.52 0.49 23.82
N ARG A 881 11.58 1.40 24.05
CA ARG A 881 10.41 1.59 23.18
C ARG A 881 10.78 2.13 21.79
N ILE A 882 11.76 3.03 21.72
CA ILE A 882 12.10 3.75 20.50
C ILE A 882 13.26 3.09 19.75
N LEU A 883 14.34 2.76 20.47
CA LEU A 883 15.59 2.21 19.89
C LEU A 883 15.77 0.72 20.17
N THR A 884 14.92 0.10 20.98
CA THR A 884 15.00 -1.35 21.30
C THR A 884 16.36 -1.72 21.90
N ARG A 885 16.94 -0.85 22.73
CA ARG A 885 18.16 -1.13 23.48
C ARG A 885 18.16 -0.33 24.80
N PRO A 886 18.92 -0.76 25.81
CA PRO A 886 19.16 0.09 26.96
C PRO A 886 19.96 1.36 26.56
N PRO A 887 19.83 2.47 27.32
CA PRO A 887 20.74 3.59 27.18
C PRO A 887 22.17 3.19 27.55
N THR A 888 23.14 3.80 26.89
CA THR A 888 24.53 3.81 27.36
C THR A 888 24.61 4.57 28.70
N ALA A 889 25.72 4.42 29.42
CA ALA A 889 25.92 5.13 30.69
C ALA A 889 25.89 6.66 30.52
N GLU A 890 26.44 7.17 29.41
CA GLU A 890 26.45 8.60 29.09
C GLU A 890 25.06 9.12 28.72
N GLU A 891 24.35 8.42 27.82
CA GLU A 891 22.96 8.74 27.46
C GLU A 891 22.06 8.76 28.71
N ARG A 892 22.18 7.73 29.56
CA ARG A 892 21.42 7.63 30.80
C ARG A 892 21.71 8.82 31.71
N ALA A 893 22.98 9.11 31.99
CA ALA A 893 23.37 10.19 32.89
C ALA A 893 22.86 11.55 32.40
N SER A 894 23.00 11.82 31.09
CA SER A 894 22.54 13.05 30.47
C SER A 894 21.02 13.22 30.54
N MET A 895 20.26 12.22 30.09
CA MET A 895 18.79 12.29 30.03
C MET A 895 18.16 12.29 31.43
N VAL A 896 18.66 11.46 32.35
CA VAL A 896 18.19 11.43 33.74
C VAL A 896 18.48 12.76 34.43
N GLY A 897 19.70 13.30 34.29
CA GLY A 897 20.04 14.60 34.83
C GLY A 897 19.13 15.72 34.33
N HIS A 898 18.74 15.67 33.06
CA HIS A 898 17.81 16.64 32.46
C HIS A 898 16.38 16.54 32.99
N LEU A 899 15.89 15.31 33.24
CA LEU A 899 14.51 15.03 33.67
C LEU A 899 14.33 15.01 35.20
N GLN A 900 15.41 14.95 35.98
CA GLN A 900 15.38 14.86 37.44
C GLN A 900 14.65 16.05 38.09
N THR A 901 14.97 17.26 37.63
CA THR A 901 14.40 18.50 38.18
C THR A 901 12.91 18.56 37.89
N GLY A 902 12.07 18.54 38.93
CA GLY A 902 10.61 18.63 38.82
C GLY A 902 9.88 17.29 38.61
N PHE A 903 10.59 16.15 38.54
CA PHE A 903 9.98 14.84 38.27
C PHE A 903 8.88 14.45 39.27
N ALA A 904 9.08 14.74 40.56
CA ALA A 904 8.11 14.41 41.60
C ALA A 904 6.82 15.25 41.50
N GLN A 905 6.90 16.46 40.96
CA GLN A 905 5.80 17.41 40.79
C GLN A 905 5.20 17.38 39.37
N ARG A 906 5.73 16.53 38.49
CA ARG A 906 5.36 16.53 37.07
C ARG A 906 3.89 16.21 36.82
N VAL A 907 3.27 15.39 37.66
CA VAL A 907 1.89 14.95 37.45
C VAL A 907 0.96 15.96 38.11
N LEU A 908 0.15 16.60 37.28
CA LEU A 908 -0.88 17.52 37.75
C LEU A 908 -2.20 16.75 37.97
N PRO A 909 -3.02 17.18 38.95
CA PRO A 909 -4.37 16.64 39.09
C PRO A 909 -5.12 16.87 37.77
N PRO A 910 -6.01 15.94 37.38
CA PRO A 910 -6.81 16.11 36.17
C PRO A 910 -7.59 17.42 36.28
N ALA A 911 -7.23 18.40 35.45
CA ALA A 911 -7.99 19.62 35.33
C ALA A 911 -9.39 19.25 34.80
N PRO A 912 -10.47 19.90 35.26
CA PRO A 912 -11.73 19.84 34.55
C PRO A 912 -11.45 20.23 33.10
N ALA A 913 -11.74 19.34 32.16
CA ALA A 913 -11.62 19.69 30.75
C ALA A 913 -12.41 21.00 30.57
N PRO A 914 -11.81 22.07 30.02
CA PRO A 914 -12.58 23.27 29.75
C PRO A 914 -13.81 22.84 28.96
N ALA A 915 -14.99 23.30 29.38
CA ALA A 915 -16.23 22.98 28.69
C ALA A 915 -16.07 23.45 27.23
N THR A 916 -15.74 22.51 26.35
CA THR A 916 -15.61 22.79 24.94
C THR A 916 -17.04 23.02 24.48
N VAL A 917 -17.34 24.27 24.12
CA VAL A 917 -18.63 24.58 23.51
C VAL A 917 -18.67 23.78 22.21
N ARG A 918 -19.51 22.75 22.17
CA ARG A 918 -19.65 21.86 21.01
C ARG A 918 -20.08 22.69 19.80
N GLN A 919 -19.17 22.90 18.86
CA GLN A 919 -19.43 23.62 17.62
C GLN A 919 -19.84 22.63 16.51
N PRO A 920 -20.79 23.01 15.65
CA PRO A 920 -21.07 22.22 14.46
C PRO A 920 -19.83 22.08 13.56
N PRO A 921 -19.60 20.90 12.95
CA PRO A 921 -18.45 20.70 12.09
C PRO A 921 -18.56 21.59 10.85
N ARG A 922 -17.48 22.32 10.56
CA ARG A 922 -17.28 23.00 9.27
C ARG A 922 -16.59 22.02 8.33
N TYR A 923 -17.13 21.82 7.13
CA TYR A 923 -16.55 20.89 6.17
C TYR A 923 -16.48 21.50 4.78
N VAL A 924 -15.45 21.09 4.05
CA VAL A 924 -15.32 21.40 2.63
C VAL A 924 -15.32 20.09 1.86
N SER A 925 -16.14 20.06 0.82
CA SER A 925 -16.30 18.94 -0.09
C SER A 925 -16.38 19.47 -1.52
N TRP A 926 -16.41 18.59 -2.50
CA TRP A 926 -16.57 18.99 -3.89
C TRP A 926 -17.80 19.87 -4.12
N SER A 927 -18.90 19.64 -3.43
CA SER A 927 -20.13 20.42 -3.62
C SER A 927 -20.00 21.91 -3.24
N ASN A 928 -19.11 22.26 -2.30
CA ASN A 928 -19.03 23.63 -1.72
C ASN A 928 -17.65 24.30 -1.79
N HIS A 929 -16.67 23.69 -2.47
CA HIS A 929 -15.28 24.16 -2.52
C HIS A 929 -15.05 25.49 -3.29
N LEU A 930 -16.02 25.98 -4.06
CA LEU A 930 -15.90 27.19 -4.88
C LEU A 930 -16.31 28.48 -4.13
N THR A 931 -16.14 28.51 -2.80
CA THR A 931 -16.53 29.65 -1.94
C THR A 931 -15.32 30.23 -1.22
N GLU A 932 -15.39 31.52 -0.85
CA GLU A 932 -14.36 32.17 -0.03
C GLU A 932 -14.22 31.49 1.34
N GLU A 933 -15.35 31.15 1.97
CA GLU A 933 -15.37 30.47 3.26
C GLU A 933 -14.69 29.09 3.19
N ALA A 934 -14.83 28.35 2.08
CA ALA A 934 -14.12 27.08 1.91
C ALA A 934 -12.59 27.25 1.92
N ASN A 935 -12.07 28.29 1.27
CA ASN A 935 -10.63 28.61 1.31
C ASN A 935 -10.19 28.98 2.73
N ARG A 936 -10.99 29.79 3.43
CA ARG A 936 -10.72 30.18 4.83
C ARG A 936 -10.67 28.96 5.75
N ILE A 937 -11.65 28.06 5.66
CA ILE A 937 -11.69 26.83 6.45
C ILE A 937 -10.44 25.99 6.20
N LYS A 938 -10.00 25.84 4.95
CA LYS A 938 -8.79 25.06 4.64
C LYS A 938 -7.50 25.71 5.16
N ALA A 939 -7.37 27.03 5.05
CA ALA A 939 -6.25 27.75 5.65
C ALA A 939 -6.22 27.57 7.18
N GLU A 940 -7.38 27.63 7.85
CA GLU A 940 -7.49 27.37 9.29
C GLU A 940 -7.10 25.92 9.63
N LEU A 941 -7.55 24.94 8.85
CA LEU A 941 -7.18 23.52 9.02
C LEU A 941 -5.68 23.28 8.78
N GLU A 942 -5.06 24.01 7.85
CA GLU A 942 -3.62 23.93 7.61
C GLU A 942 -2.82 24.49 8.80
N ILE A 943 -3.24 25.64 9.34
CA ILE A 943 -2.64 26.20 10.57
C ILE A 943 -2.80 25.22 11.73
N GLN A 944 -3.98 24.60 11.89
CA GLN A 944 -4.22 23.58 12.91
C GLN A 944 -3.36 22.34 12.72
N ALA A 945 -3.21 21.86 11.48
CA ALA A 945 -2.33 20.74 11.16
C ALA A 945 -0.88 21.05 11.56
N ARG A 946 -0.34 22.22 11.18
CA ARG A 946 1.02 22.65 11.56
C ARG A 946 1.17 22.82 13.07
N ARG A 947 0.14 23.34 13.75
CA ARG A 947 0.14 23.51 15.19
C ARG A 947 0.18 22.16 15.91
N GLY A 948 -0.54 21.14 15.43
CA GLY A 948 -0.72 19.87 16.13
C GLY A 948 -1.66 19.97 17.33
N ASP A 949 -1.87 18.85 18.01
CA ASP A 949 -2.78 18.76 19.16
C ASP A 949 -2.30 19.61 20.34
N PRO A 950 -3.21 20.08 21.22
CA PRO A 950 -2.80 20.81 22.41
C PRO A 950 -1.94 19.93 23.34
N PRO A 951 -0.95 20.51 24.02
CA PRO A 951 -0.16 19.78 24.99
C PRO A 951 -1.01 19.34 26.18
N SER A 952 -0.66 18.22 26.81
CA SER A 952 -1.36 17.66 27.95
C SER A 952 -1.34 18.64 29.13
N ALA A 953 -2.52 18.90 29.69
CA ALA A 953 -2.67 19.65 30.93
C ALA A 953 -2.43 18.78 32.19
N ARG A 954 -2.18 17.47 32.00
CA ARG A 954 -1.93 16.51 33.08
C ARG A 954 -0.46 16.48 33.52
N LEU A 955 0.41 17.14 32.76
CA LEU A 955 1.84 17.27 33.04
C LEU A 955 2.20 18.73 33.30
N GLU A 956 3.10 18.97 34.25
CA GLU A 956 3.68 20.29 34.50
C GLU A 956 4.40 20.76 33.23
N SER A 957 4.16 22.02 32.85
CA SER A 957 4.51 22.58 31.55
C SER A 957 6.00 22.63 31.25
N GLU A 958 6.84 22.99 32.22
CA GLU A 958 8.30 23.06 32.06
C GLU A 958 8.89 21.64 32.06
N TRP A 959 8.43 20.77 32.95
CA TRP A 959 8.87 19.38 32.98
C TRP A 959 8.47 18.62 31.72
N ARG A 960 7.24 18.83 31.20
CA ARG A 960 6.77 18.26 29.94
C ARG A 960 7.70 18.65 28.80
N GLN A 961 8.08 19.93 28.68
CA GLN A 961 8.98 20.40 27.62
C GLN A 961 10.36 19.72 27.68
N ARG A 962 10.91 19.51 28.88
CA ARG A 962 12.16 18.74 29.07
C ARG A 962 12.04 17.30 28.55
N LEU A 963 10.89 16.67 28.76
CA LEU A 963 10.63 15.34 28.21
C LEU A 963 10.44 15.36 26.69
N GLU A 964 9.82 16.40 26.15
CA GLU A 964 9.71 16.62 24.70
C GLU A 964 11.08 16.80 24.05
N ASP A 965 12.02 17.49 24.71
CA ASP A 965 13.42 17.64 24.26
C ASP A 965 14.15 16.30 24.23
N VAL A 966 14.02 15.49 25.29
CA VAL A 966 14.60 14.12 25.34
C VAL A 966 14.00 13.24 24.23
N LEU A 967 12.68 13.27 24.06
CA LEU A 967 12.00 12.52 23.02
C LEU A 967 12.45 12.95 21.63
N TRP A 968 12.55 14.26 21.38
CA TRP A 968 13.05 14.82 20.13
C TRP A 968 14.48 14.36 19.83
N ALA A 969 15.37 14.35 20.83
CA ALA A 969 16.75 13.91 20.67
C ALA A 969 16.84 12.41 20.28
N ILE A 970 16.03 11.55 20.90
CA ILE A 970 16.01 10.11 20.57
C ILE A 970 15.45 9.90 19.16
N LEU A 971 14.34 10.56 18.81
CA LEU A 971 13.70 10.43 17.50
C LEU A 971 14.56 10.94 16.34
N ASN A 972 15.47 11.89 16.60
CA ASN A 972 16.41 12.42 15.62
C ASN A 972 17.79 11.72 15.66
N SER A 973 17.95 10.66 16.45
CA SER A 973 19.17 9.86 16.43
C SER A 973 19.34 9.12 15.09
N PRO A 974 20.57 8.90 14.60
CA PRO A 974 20.79 8.14 13.37
C PRO A 974 20.15 6.74 13.42
N GLU A 975 20.14 6.09 14.59
CA GLU A 975 19.59 4.75 14.80
C GLU A 975 18.09 4.63 14.47
N MET A 976 17.36 5.75 14.42
CA MET A 976 15.94 5.77 14.05
C MET A 976 15.69 5.49 12.57
N VAL A 977 16.68 5.70 11.71
CA VAL A 977 16.52 5.53 10.25
C VAL A 977 17.26 4.31 9.71
N PHE A 978 17.77 3.43 10.59
CA PHE A 978 18.45 2.19 10.20
C PHE A 978 17.85 0.95 10.85
N THR A 979 17.85 -0.13 10.09
CA THR A 979 17.80 -1.51 10.58
C THR A 979 19.21 -1.90 11.04
N PRO A 980 19.39 -2.35 12.29
CA PRO A 980 20.70 -2.69 12.85
C PRO A 980 21.22 -4.04 12.36
#